data_AF-A0AA44EGP9-F1
#
_entry.id   AF-A0AA44EGP9-F1
#
_cell.length_a   1.000
_cell.length_b   1.000
_cell.length_c   1.000
_cell.angle_alpha   90.00
_cell.angle_beta   90.00
_cell.angle_gamma   90.00
#
_symmetry.space_group_name_H-M   'P 1'
#
loop_
_entity.id
_entity.type
_entity.pdbx_description
1 polymer ?
#
loop_
_entity_poly.entity_id
_entity_poly.type
_entity_poly.pdbx_seq_one_letter_code
_entity_poly.pdbx_strand_id
1 'polypeptide(L)'
;MKLAEDNLEHWLSSATVPGADGLYFVGTFDRRITFYSQQVRALRLARAMREAGKIEANDSVAVVGAGAAGVTMALALALLDCRVTLFDPADEVLQLQSDSPRLLHPHIYEWPSLGSLENDAGLPFLNWDLDTGGVVAAKLVEEFHGHRARLQQKLVWKARHKLTNLAQEGSEWRLHFDNDSSYVVKQVVLSMGFGDEKKTGDADVYDYWKQRGVGTAAIEPNAPATYLVSGNGDGALTDILNLMISGFEHVPFTETFLSYFGQDVLRTTVLAAHEGRNTEADLEPVFEGDLHKVLLERGILDSLTPLLRKDRLLTINTSGPLLSLGRAAQLNQCMVYAVLAAARQAGIGVRRSNGMISDVKKHADGLEAFGISLGGVPLSERFNHVILRHGPEKKVRYSPVANFFEAFRVASLERLNAHPKLFAPPSLDAETYTFFYERRLDKLADAALKLQLAGQTAREACTIIIGWDKATQSLVERGKVELRELAQQCETAPATFTIQMDAPMNRVTADDFVRLANASGGKILLSVASAVQKSWQTTLPNASVANSSSSRYPYRAIGDLSIDEYVDASLVRQLDAMLSKIEVSGKCFGLGHIARDILEATLATWDDWRATLHASPSLRRDFLAWLGSIGIIKADPWDGDNKAVERMTSALLLILATHLGEPLKPAEVPRGNLTFDVHGLALGSAAEEIHGGDLLTDWSRPEHWDVDALILSGSAEVQVTGPDDTVLTAGEPGMSLSVARRTKPAIVRNDSTWRSALKTDLATWRKAVEEEFGQWRKRQDDDRERVLA
;
A
#
# COMPACT_ATOMS: atom_id res chain seq x y z
N MET A 1 -4.48 9.72 -9.22
CA MET A 1 -4.00 10.37 -10.47
C MET A 1 -2.74 9.65 -10.93
N LYS A 2 -2.88 8.55 -11.69
CA LYS A 2 -1.78 7.78 -12.29
C LYS A 2 -1.10 8.67 -13.34
N LEU A 3 0.05 9.26 -13.00
CA LEU A 3 0.98 9.70 -14.04
C LEU A 3 1.66 8.42 -14.55
N ALA A 4 1.11 7.91 -15.65
CA ALA A 4 1.91 7.23 -16.63
C ALA A 4 3.08 8.14 -17.00
N GLU A 5 4.28 7.76 -16.58
CA GLU A 5 5.55 7.98 -17.26
C GLU A 5 6.67 7.55 -16.30
N ASP A 6 7.05 6.29 -16.43
CA ASP A 6 8.37 5.78 -16.06
C ASP A 6 9.41 6.41 -17.02
N ASN A 7 9.42 7.75 -17.08
CA ASN A 7 10.22 8.48 -18.05
C ASN A 7 11.65 8.55 -17.51
N LEU A 8 12.43 7.51 -17.82
CA LEU A 8 13.86 7.44 -17.53
C LEU A 8 14.61 8.69 -18.02
N GLU A 9 14.07 9.40 -19.02
CA GLU A 9 14.58 10.70 -19.47
C GLU A 9 14.63 11.74 -18.34
N HIS A 10 13.67 11.72 -17.40
CA HIS A 10 13.69 12.62 -16.26
C HIS A 10 14.92 12.38 -15.38
N TRP A 11 15.24 11.12 -15.08
CA TRP A 11 16.41 10.74 -14.29
C TRP A 11 17.72 11.10 -14.97
N LEU A 12 17.78 10.90 -16.30
CA LEU A 12 18.96 11.26 -17.07
C LEU A 12 19.14 12.78 -17.08
N SER A 13 18.08 13.50 -17.47
CA SER A 13 18.15 14.95 -17.57
C SER A 13 18.47 15.58 -16.22
N SER A 14 17.99 15.02 -15.09
CA SER A 14 18.22 15.59 -13.74
C SER A 14 19.65 15.44 -13.26
N ALA A 15 20.44 14.60 -13.92
CA ALA A 15 21.85 14.41 -13.64
C ALA A 15 22.77 15.12 -14.65
N THR A 16 22.29 15.46 -15.85
CA THR A 16 23.12 16.04 -16.92
C THR A 16 23.34 17.54 -16.78
N VAL A 17 24.51 18.00 -17.24
CA VAL A 17 24.82 19.42 -17.42
C VAL A 17 24.67 19.80 -18.90
N PRO A 18 23.96 20.90 -19.24
CA PRO A 18 23.86 21.35 -20.62
C PRO A 18 25.25 21.59 -21.24
N GLY A 19 25.52 20.95 -22.39
CA GLY A 19 26.77 21.12 -23.15
C GLY A 19 27.97 20.34 -22.62
N ALA A 20 27.82 19.50 -21.61
CA ALA A 20 28.90 18.67 -21.05
C ALA A 20 28.52 17.18 -21.12
N ASP A 21 28.55 16.64 -22.35
CA ASP A 21 28.21 15.25 -22.60
C ASP A 21 29.12 14.30 -21.81
N GLY A 22 28.49 13.37 -21.12
CA GLY A 22 29.14 12.36 -20.30
C GLY A 22 29.57 12.79 -18.90
N LEU A 23 29.15 13.98 -18.46
CA LEU A 23 29.25 14.39 -17.06
C LEU A 23 27.89 14.35 -16.36
N TYR A 24 27.83 13.64 -15.24
CA TYR A 24 26.60 13.44 -14.47
C TYR A 24 26.78 13.81 -12.99
N PHE A 25 25.77 14.43 -12.39
CA PHE A 25 25.69 14.72 -10.96
C PHE A 25 24.58 13.89 -10.30
N VAL A 26 24.87 13.27 -9.15
CA VAL A 26 23.87 12.47 -8.43
C VAL A 26 23.37 13.23 -7.21
N GLY A 27 22.15 13.76 -7.31
CA GLY A 27 21.39 14.30 -6.17
C GLY A 27 21.92 15.61 -5.56
N THR A 28 22.87 16.29 -6.20
CA THR A 28 23.58 17.46 -5.64
C THR A 28 22.65 18.62 -5.21
N PHE A 29 21.54 18.84 -5.91
CA PHE A 29 20.56 19.90 -5.62
C PHE A 29 19.20 19.38 -5.16
N ASP A 30 19.08 18.08 -4.91
CA ASP A 30 17.80 17.50 -4.53
C ASP A 30 17.45 17.84 -3.08
N ARG A 31 16.14 17.85 -2.80
CA ARG A 31 15.61 17.94 -1.44
C ARG A 31 15.45 16.53 -0.84
N ARG A 32 15.36 16.45 0.49
CA ARG A 32 15.17 15.20 1.26
C ARG A 32 16.21 14.14 0.90
N ILE A 33 17.44 14.47 1.23
CA ILE A 33 18.63 13.67 0.98
C ILE A 33 18.79 12.69 2.16
N THR A 34 18.11 11.57 2.07
CA THR A 34 18.27 10.45 3.01
C THR A 34 19.34 9.50 2.47
N PHE A 35 19.75 8.54 3.28
CA PHE A 35 20.68 7.48 2.84
C PHE A 35 20.04 6.65 1.72
N TYR A 36 18.78 6.22 1.91
CA TYR A 36 17.98 5.48 0.91
C TYR A 36 17.80 6.25 -0.39
N SER A 37 17.39 7.52 -0.33
CA SER A 37 17.07 8.30 -1.54
C SER A 37 18.31 8.57 -2.42
N GLN A 38 19.51 8.52 -1.85
CA GLN A 38 20.77 8.56 -2.61
C GLN A 38 21.02 7.28 -3.41
N GLN A 39 20.70 6.10 -2.84
CA GLN A 39 20.85 4.82 -3.53
C GLN A 39 19.81 4.67 -4.65
N VAL A 40 18.55 5.06 -4.41
CA VAL A 40 17.48 5.04 -5.43
C VAL A 40 17.87 5.88 -6.65
N ARG A 41 18.35 7.11 -6.43
CA ARG A 41 18.82 7.99 -7.52
C ARG A 41 19.93 7.35 -8.33
N ALA A 42 20.88 6.70 -7.66
CA ALA A 42 21.98 6.03 -8.34
C ALA A 42 21.49 4.87 -9.22
N LEU A 43 20.60 4.01 -8.71
CA LEU A 43 20.00 2.91 -9.47
C LEU A 43 19.20 3.42 -10.67
N ARG A 44 18.29 4.36 -10.44
CA ARG A 44 17.44 4.95 -11.48
C ARG A 44 18.26 5.61 -12.59
N LEU A 45 19.28 6.38 -12.21
CA LEU A 45 20.17 7.02 -13.17
C LEU A 45 20.99 6.00 -13.97
N ALA A 46 21.56 4.96 -13.32
CA ALA A 46 22.31 3.93 -14.03
C ALA A 46 21.46 3.17 -15.06
N ARG A 47 20.20 2.84 -14.71
CA ARG A 47 19.25 2.25 -15.65
C ARG A 47 18.93 3.22 -16.79
N ALA A 48 18.63 4.48 -16.48
CA ALA A 48 18.33 5.50 -17.48
C ALA A 48 19.48 5.71 -18.47
N MET A 49 20.73 5.76 -17.98
CA MET A 49 21.92 5.85 -18.83
C MET A 49 22.04 4.67 -19.78
N ARG A 50 21.75 3.44 -19.32
CA ARG A 50 21.79 2.24 -20.15
C ARG A 50 20.69 2.23 -21.21
N GLU A 51 19.45 2.49 -20.81
CA GLU A 51 18.30 2.42 -21.73
C GLU A 51 18.31 3.56 -22.76
N ALA A 52 18.84 4.73 -22.40
CA ALA A 52 19.04 5.84 -23.33
C ALA A 52 20.31 5.72 -24.21
N GLY A 53 21.03 4.59 -24.15
CA GLY A 53 22.25 4.36 -24.93
C GLY A 53 23.41 5.30 -24.59
N LYS A 54 23.41 5.92 -23.40
CA LYS A 54 24.49 6.81 -22.95
C LYS A 54 25.71 6.06 -22.42
N ILE A 55 25.51 4.79 -22.03
CA ILE A 55 26.58 3.88 -21.65
C ILE A 55 26.45 2.55 -22.38
N GLU A 56 27.59 2.03 -22.80
CA GLU A 56 27.72 0.71 -23.42
C GLU A 56 28.62 -0.23 -22.59
N ALA A 57 28.59 -1.52 -22.91
CA ALA A 57 29.49 -2.46 -22.25
C ALA A 57 30.95 -2.08 -22.53
N ASN A 58 31.82 -2.19 -21.52
CA ASN A 58 33.23 -1.80 -21.55
C ASN A 58 33.54 -0.29 -21.64
N ASP A 59 32.54 0.58 -21.67
CA ASP A 59 32.76 2.03 -21.50
C ASP A 59 33.51 2.29 -20.19
N SER A 60 34.53 3.16 -20.24
CA SER A 60 35.27 3.60 -19.06
C SER A 60 34.47 4.67 -18.32
N VAL A 61 34.19 4.44 -17.04
CA VAL A 61 33.42 5.37 -16.20
C VAL A 61 34.18 5.66 -14.91
N ALA A 62 34.36 6.94 -14.59
CA ALA A 62 34.82 7.37 -13.27
C ALA A 62 33.62 7.72 -12.39
N VAL A 63 33.59 7.19 -11.16
CA VAL A 63 32.64 7.60 -10.12
C VAL A 63 33.44 8.29 -9.02
N VAL A 64 33.09 9.53 -8.67
CA VAL A 64 33.84 10.32 -7.69
C VAL A 64 33.00 10.56 -6.44
N GLY A 65 33.46 10.05 -5.30
CA GLY A 65 32.78 10.05 -4.01
C GLY A 65 32.16 8.70 -3.69
N ALA A 66 32.57 8.06 -2.60
CA ALA A 66 32.19 6.71 -2.18
C ALA A 66 31.22 6.69 -0.98
N GLY A 67 30.33 7.69 -0.91
CA GLY A 67 29.13 7.62 -0.07
C GLY A 67 28.06 6.69 -0.68
N ALA A 68 26.87 6.64 -0.06
CA ALA A 68 25.76 5.76 -0.45
C ALA A 68 25.43 5.78 -1.95
N ALA A 69 25.34 6.97 -2.56
CA ALA A 69 25.11 7.12 -3.99
C ALA A 69 26.25 6.53 -4.84
N GLY A 70 27.49 6.79 -4.45
CA GLY A 70 28.68 6.41 -5.22
C GLY A 70 28.95 4.92 -5.25
N VAL A 71 28.89 4.26 -4.09
CA VAL A 71 29.04 2.79 -4.01
C VAL A 71 27.94 2.08 -4.80
N THR A 72 26.71 2.60 -4.72
CA THR A 72 25.56 2.05 -5.44
C THR A 72 25.71 2.25 -6.94
N MET A 73 26.07 3.45 -7.38
CA MET A 73 26.32 3.77 -8.79
C MET A 73 27.45 2.92 -9.37
N ALA A 74 28.56 2.80 -8.64
CA ALA A 74 29.72 2.06 -9.12
C ALA A 74 29.41 0.57 -9.32
N LEU A 75 28.69 -0.06 -8.38
CA LEU A 75 28.21 -1.42 -8.54
C LEU A 75 27.18 -1.54 -9.67
N ALA A 76 26.21 -0.63 -9.75
CA ALA A 76 25.19 -0.64 -10.80
C ALA A 76 25.82 -0.61 -12.21
N LEU A 77 26.79 0.28 -12.43
CA LEU A 77 27.50 0.40 -13.71
C LEU A 77 28.41 -0.82 -13.99
N ALA A 78 29.04 -1.39 -12.97
CA ALA A 78 29.84 -2.61 -13.13
C ALA A 78 28.96 -3.83 -13.47
N LEU A 79 27.76 -3.93 -12.87
CA LEU A 79 26.72 -4.90 -13.24
C LEU A 79 26.18 -4.70 -14.66
N LEU A 80 26.41 -3.51 -15.24
CA LEU A 80 26.14 -3.21 -16.64
C LEU A 80 27.37 -3.41 -17.52
N ASP A 81 28.41 -4.13 -17.06
CA ASP A 81 29.63 -4.44 -17.80
C ASP A 81 30.51 -3.23 -18.18
N CYS A 82 30.26 -2.05 -17.60
CA CYS A 82 31.16 -0.89 -17.72
C CYS A 82 32.48 -1.15 -16.98
N ARG A 83 33.55 -0.47 -17.38
CA ARG A 83 34.84 -0.43 -16.66
C ARG A 83 34.83 0.77 -15.71
N VAL A 84 34.49 0.51 -14.46
CA VAL A 84 34.26 1.51 -13.44
C VAL A 84 35.48 1.69 -12.55
N THR A 85 35.89 2.93 -12.33
CA THR A 85 36.83 3.28 -11.25
C THR A 85 36.12 4.21 -10.26
N LEU A 86 35.99 3.78 -9.01
CA LEU A 86 35.45 4.55 -7.90
C LEU A 86 36.59 5.24 -7.14
N PHE A 87 36.51 6.55 -6.98
CA PHE A 87 37.51 7.37 -6.29
C PHE A 87 36.91 8.03 -5.05
N ASP A 88 37.69 8.11 -3.97
CA ASP A 88 37.36 8.92 -2.80
C ASP A 88 38.65 9.36 -2.06
N PRO A 89 38.64 10.52 -1.39
CA PRO A 89 39.73 10.89 -0.49
C PRO A 89 39.89 9.97 0.73
N ALA A 90 38.84 9.29 1.18
CA ALA A 90 38.89 8.39 2.34
C ALA A 90 39.64 7.08 2.03
N ASP A 91 40.06 6.40 3.09
CA ASP A 91 40.69 5.08 3.02
C ASP A 91 39.69 3.96 2.72
N GLU A 92 38.42 4.15 3.07
CA GLU A 92 37.35 3.18 2.92
C GLU A 92 36.07 3.83 2.36
N VAL A 93 35.23 3.01 1.70
CA VAL A 93 33.90 3.44 1.25
C VAL A 93 32.97 3.64 2.46
N LEU A 94 31.97 4.53 2.33
CA LEU A 94 31.02 4.85 3.40
C LEU A 94 31.67 5.32 4.73
N GLN A 95 32.94 5.75 4.70
CA GLN A 95 33.72 6.12 5.88
C GLN A 95 33.05 7.21 6.73
N LEU A 96 32.34 8.14 6.11
CA LEU A 96 31.64 9.21 6.83
C LEU A 96 30.57 8.67 7.80
N GLN A 97 29.98 7.51 7.49
CA GLN A 97 28.93 6.88 8.29
C GLN A 97 29.44 5.82 9.27
N SER A 98 30.70 5.40 9.18
CA SER A 98 31.23 4.18 9.83
C SER A 98 31.07 4.12 11.34
N ASP A 99 31.16 5.26 12.03
CA ASP A 99 31.02 5.36 13.49
C ASP A 99 29.79 6.19 13.90
N SER A 100 28.79 6.29 13.01
CA SER A 100 27.63 7.12 13.29
C SER A 100 26.65 6.43 14.24
N PRO A 101 26.34 7.03 15.40
CA PRO A 101 25.30 6.51 16.28
C PRO A 101 23.89 6.84 15.77
N ARG A 102 23.77 7.60 14.68
CA ARG A 102 22.47 8.04 14.16
C ARG A 102 21.70 6.87 13.63
N LEU A 103 20.48 6.70 14.11
CA LEU A 103 19.54 5.76 13.53
C LEU A 103 19.15 6.20 12.12
N LEU A 104 19.34 5.30 11.16
CA LEU A 104 18.91 5.45 9.78
C LEU A 104 17.60 4.69 9.61
N HIS A 105 16.60 5.37 9.09
CA HIS A 105 15.36 4.77 8.63
C HIS A 105 15.21 5.05 7.14
N PRO A 106 14.89 4.03 6.31
CA PRO A 106 14.83 4.22 4.87
C PRO A 106 13.70 5.16 4.46
N HIS A 107 12.50 4.98 5.05
CA HIS A 107 11.29 5.65 4.56
C HIS A 107 10.60 6.69 5.48
N ILE A 108 11.11 6.95 6.69
CA ILE A 108 10.38 7.75 7.71
C ILE A 108 10.13 9.20 7.30
N TYR A 109 11.00 9.74 6.44
CA TYR A 109 10.88 11.11 5.92
C TYR A 109 9.79 11.23 4.84
N GLU A 110 9.24 10.12 4.33
CA GLU A 110 8.08 10.09 3.45
C GLU A 110 6.74 10.01 4.20
N TRP A 111 6.74 9.88 5.53
CA TRP A 111 5.50 9.92 6.30
C TRP A 111 4.71 11.19 5.95
N PRO A 112 3.40 11.09 5.64
CA PRO A 112 2.51 9.95 5.91
C PRO A 112 2.18 9.05 4.70
N SER A 113 3.11 8.86 3.77
CA SER A 113 2.91 7.95 2.64
C SER A 113 2.81 6.48 3.10
N LEU A 114 2.11 5.66 2.32
CA LEU A 114 2.05 4.21 2.54
C LEU A 114 3.47 3.62 2.54
N GLY A 115 3.75 2.69 3.43
CA GLY A 115 5.06 2.05 3.59
C GLY A 115 6.12 2.94 4.24
N SER A 116 5.80 4.17 4.67
CA SER A 116 6.79 5.10 5.26
C SER A 116 7.37 4.64 6.60
N LEU A 117 6.78 3.62 7.23
CA LEU A 117 7.26 3.02 8.49
C LEU A 117 7.82 1.60 8.28
N GLU A 118 8.19 1.25 7.04
CA GLU A 118 8.88 0.00 6.75
C GLU A 118 10.35 0.09 7.13
N ASN A 119 10.83 -0.97 7.79
CA ASN A 119 12.21 -1.03 8.25
C ASN A 119 13.19 -1.41 7.13
N ASP A 120 12.73 -2.19 6.15
CA ASP A 120 13.53 -2.66 5.01
C ASP A 120 13.63 -1.56 3.93
N ALA A 121 14.85 -1.26 3.47
CA ALA A 121 15.07 -0.31 2.38
C ALA A 121 14.57 -0.82 1.02
N GLY A 122 14.40 -2.13 0.83
CA GLY A 122 13.83 -2.72 -0.38
C GLY A 122 14.69 -2.57 -1.63
N LEU A 123 16.03 -2.62 -1.51
CA LEU A 123 16.99 -2.44 -2.59
C LEU A 123 17.46 -3.79 -3.19
N PRO A 124 17.80 -3.86 -4.49
CA PRO A 124 18.20 -5.10 -5.16
C PRO A 124 19.59 -5.61 -4.73
N PHE A 125 20.47 -4.70 -4.30
CA PHE A 125 21.78 -4.93 -3.69
C PHE A 125 22.11 -3.74 -2.79
N LEU A 126 23.10 -3.89 -1.90
CA LEU A 126 23.38 -2.89 -0.86
C LEU A 126 22.11 -2.55 -0.07
N ASN A 127 21.34 -3.60 0.27
CA ASN A 127 20.11 -3.47 1.01
C ASN A 127 20.39 -3.44 2.52
N TRP A 128 19.57 -2.72 3.26
CA TRP A 128 19.74 -2.53 4.69
C TRP A 128 18.40 -2.32 5.37
N ASP A 129 18.40 -2.58 6.67
CA ASP A 129 17.24 -2.43 7.53
C ASP A 129 17.51 -1.28 8.51
N LEU A 130 16.45 -0.73 9.09
CA LEU A 130 16.51 0.24 10.19
C LEU A 130 17.59 -0.11 11.23
N ASP A 131 18.67 0.67 11.27
CA ASP A 131 19.75 0.53 12.24
C ASP A 131 20.60 1.81 12.29
N THR A 132 21.53 1.90 13.23
CA THR A 132 22.51 2.98 13.34
C THR A 132 23.40 3.05 12.09
N GLY A 133 23.82 4.26 11.75
CA GLY A 133 24.61 4.53 10.55
C GLY A 133 25.92 3.74 10.51
N GLY A 134 26.55 3.51 11.66
CA GLY A 134 27.75 2.67 11.75
C GLY A 134 27.48 1.20 11.41
N VAL A 135 26.40 0.62 11.94
CA VAL A 135 26.01 -0.77 11.64
C VAL A 135 25.59 -0.91 10.18
N VAL A 136 24.78 0.01 9.67
CA VAL A 136 24.39 0.04 8.24
C VAL A 136 25.64 0.16 7.36
N ALA A 137 26.54 1.11 7.65
CA ALA A 137 27.76 1.31 6.87
C ALA A 137 28.65 0.06 6.88
N ALA A 138 28.87 -0.57 8.03
CA ALA A 138 29.67 -1.78 8.13
C ALA A 138 29.12 -2.92 7.25
N LYS A 139 27.80 -3.17 7.32
CA LYS A 139 27.10 -4.16 6.48
C LYS A 139 27.30 -3.87 5.00
N LEU A 140 27.13 -2.61 4.59
CA LEU A 140 27.21 -2.21 3.19
C LEU A 140 28.66 -2.18 2.66
N VAL A 141 29.65 -1.87 3.49
CA VAL A 141 31.09 -1.97 3.17
C VAL A 141 31.46 -3.42 2.89
N GLU A 142 31.04 -4.35 3.76
CA GLU A 142 31.27 -5.79 3.58
C GLU A 142 30.65 -6.28 2.27
N GLU A 143 29.37 -5.96 2.04
CA GLU A 143 28.67 -6.34 0.80
C GLU A 143 29.36 -5.74 -0.44
N PHE A 144 29.74 -4.45 -0.40
CA PHE A 144 30.43 -3.79 -1.51
C PHE A 144 31.74 -4.49 -1.87
N HIS A 145 32.60 -4.78 -0.90
CA HIS A 145 33.87 -5.45 -1.16
C HIS A 145 33.69 -6.90 -1.63
N GLY A 146 32.70 -7.61 -1.09
CA GLY A 146 32.33 -8.94 -1.56
C GLY A 146 31.90 -8.96 -3.03
N HIS A 147 31.07 -8.00 -3.44
CA HIS A 147 30.67 -7.86 -4.85
C HIS A 147 31.82 -7.38 -5.73
N ARG A 148 32.62 -6.42 -5.26
CA ARG A 148 33.81 -5.92 -5.98
C ARG A 148 34.80 -7.03 -6.27
N ALA A 149 35.06 -7.93 -5.33
CA ALA A 149 35.97 -9.06 -5.53
C ALA A 149 35.53 -9.95 -6.71
N ARG A 150 34.22 -10.19 -6.85
CA ARG A 150 33.64 -10.92 -7.98
C ARG A 150 33.66 -10.11 -9.29
N LEU A 151 33.61 -8.78 -9.19
CA LEU A 151 33.63 -7.83 -10.31
C LEU A 151 35.01 -7.21 -10.56
N GLN A 152 36.10 -7.82 -10.10
CA GLN A 152 37.43 -7.19 -10.10
C GLN A 152 37.94 -6.74 -11.49
N GLN A 153 37.43 -7.32 -12.58
CA GLN A 153 37.75 -6.91 -13.97
C GLN A 153 36.95 -5.68 -14.44
N LYS A 154 35.89 -5.32 -13.72
CA LYS A 154 34.93 -4.27 -14.06
C LYS A 154 34.89 -3.14 -13.04
N LEU A 155 35.24 -3.38 -11.79
CA LEU A 155 35.17 -2.38 -10.72
C LEU A 155 36.49 -2.28 -9.94
N VAL A 156 37.10 -1.10 -10.00
CA VAL A 156 38.31 -0.75 -9.26
C VAL A 156 37.98 0.33 -8.22
N TRP A 157 38.50 0.16 -6.99
CA TRP A 157 38.44 1.14 -5.91
C TRP A 157 39.78 1.85 -5.75
N LYS A 158 39.74 3.17 -5.64
CA LYS A 158 40.90 4.05 -5.48
C LYS A 158 40.67 4.99 -4.28
N ALA A 159 41.04 4.51 -3.10
CA ALA A 159 41.13 5.31 -1.88
C ALA A 159 42.20 6.41 -1.99
N ARG A 160 42.11 7.46 -1.16
CA ARG A 160 43.05 8.60 -1.10
C ARG A 160 43.25 9.29 -2.45
N HIS A 161 42.15 9.51 -3.16
CA HIS A 161 42.11 10.25 -4.43
C HIS A 161 41.08 11.38 -4.30
N LYS A 162 41.54 12.58 -3.93
CA LYS A 162 40.69 13.78 -3.90
C LYS A 162 40.73 14.46 -5.25
N LEU A 163 39.58 14.59 -5.93
CA LEU A 163 39.50 15.33 -7.18
C LEU A 163 39.93 16.79 -6.97
N THR A 164 40.85 17.27 -7.80
CA THR A 164 41.36 18.66 -7.78
C THR A 164 41.00 19.44 -9.03
N ASN A 165 40.85 18.77 -10.17
CA ASN A 165 40.41 19.39 -11.42
C ASN A 165 39.73 18.37 -12.36
N LEU A 166 38.80 18.85 -13.19
CA LEU A 166 38.15 18.09 -14.25
C LEU A 166 38.15 18.90 -15.55
N ALA A 167 38.63 18.29 -16.64
CA ALA A 167 38.64 18.91 -17.95
C ALA A 167 38.05 17.98 -19.02
N GLN A 168 37.35 18.55 -19.99
CA GLN A 168 36.88 17.83 -21.17
C GLN A 168 38.00 17.82 -22.23
N GLU A 169 38.35 16.64 -22.74
CA GLU A 169 39.35 16.43 -23.79
C GLU A 169 38.71 15.69 -24.97
N GLY A 170 38.22 16.45 -25.96
CA GLY A 170 37.46 15.89 -27.06
C GLY A 170 36.15 15.26 -26.57
N SER A 171 35.97 13.95 -26.80
CA SER A 171 34.81 13.19 -26.32
C SER A 171 35.03 12.50 -24.97
N GLU A 172 36.17 12.75 -24.31
CA GLU A 172 36.54 12.14 -23.03
C GLU A 172 36.75 13.20 -21.95
N TRP A 173 36.96 12.73 -20.72
CA TRP A 173 37.14 13.54 -19.53
C TRP A 173 38.44 13.17 -18.83
N ARG A 174 39.27 14.18 -18.53
CA ARG A 174 40.48 14.04 -17.72
C ARG A 174 40.21 14.48 -16.28
N LEU A 175 40.42 13.56 -15.34
CA LEU A 175 40.36 13.80 -13.91
C LEU A 175 41.77 13.98 -13.36
N HIS A 176 41.99 15.00 -12.54
CA HIS A 176 43.23 15.22 -11.78
C HIS A 176 42.97 15.07 -10.29
N PHE A 177 43.91 14.45 -9.59
CA PHE A 177 43.82 14.19 -8.16
C PHE A 177 44.94 14.89 -7.38
N ASP A 178 44.77 15.03 -6.07
CA ASP A 178 45.72 15.65 -5.16
C ASP A 178 47.04 14.91 -4.98
N ASN A 179 47.08 13.65 -5.39
CA ASN A 179 48.27 12.80 -5.39
C ASN A 179 49.03 12.81 -6.74
N ASP A 180 48.81 13.84 -7.57
CA ASP A 180 49.37 14.03 -8.91
C ASP A 180 48.99 12.97 -9.96
N SER A 181 48.11 12.02 -9.62
CA SER A 181 47.59 11.07 -10.60
C SER A 181 46.53 11.71 -11.51
N SER A 182 46.45 11.21 -12.74
CA SER A 182 45.39 11.58 -13.68
C SER A 182 44.84 10.38 -14.43
N TYR A 183 43.56 10.46 -14.78
CA TYR A 183 42.83 9.40 -15.47
C TYR A 183 41.97 9.99 -16.58
N VAL A 184 41.87 9.29 -17.70
CA VAL A 184 41.01 9.66 -18.84
C VAL A 184 39.91 8.63 -18.96
N VAL A 185 38.67 9.09 -19.06
CA VAL A 185 37.48 8.24 -19.17
C VAL A 185 36.44 8.89 -20.09
N LYS A 186 35.64 8.07 -20.76
CA LYS A 186 34.48 8.50 -21.53
C LYS A 186 33.39 9.18 -20.70
N GLN A 187 33.15 8.70 -19.47
CA GLN A 187 32.01 9.13 -18.64
C GLN A 187 32.45 9.43 -17.20
N VAL A 188 31.88 10.45 -16.58
CA VAL A 188 32.13 10.86 -15.19
C VAL A 188 30.82 11.01 -14.44
N VAL A 189 30.73 10.36 -13.28
CA VAL A 189 29.61 10.51 -12.35
C VAL A 189 30.12 11.09 -11.04
N LEU A 190 29.61 12.27 -10.68
CA LEU A 190 29.94 12.99 -9.46
C LEU A 190 28.92 12.67 -8.37
N SER A 191 29.38 11.95 -7.35
CA SER A 191 28.64 11.56 -6.15
C SER A 191 29.36 12.01 -4.87
N MET A 192 29.96 13.21 -4.92
CA MET A 192 30.84 13.78 -3.87
C MET A 192 30.09 14.29 -2.61
N GLY A 193 28.81 13.94 -2.46
CA GLY A 193 27.96 14.40 -1.37
C GLY A 193 27.71 15.90 -1.38
N PHE A 194 27.54 16.50 -0.20
CA PHE A 194 27.02 17.87 -0.04
C PHE A 194 28.00 18.87 0.56
N GLY A 195 29.16 18.41 1.05
CA GLY A 195 30.06 19.27 1.81
C GLY A 195 29.88 19.15 3.31
N ASP A 196 30.77 19.83 4.03
CA ASP A 196 30.73 19.92 5.49
C ASP A 196 29.77 21.05 5.89
N GLU A 197 29.24 21.00 7.12
CA GLU A 197 28.39 22.07 7.66
C GLU A 197 29.11 23.42 7.59
N LYS A 198 28.36 24.46 7.21
CA LYS A 198 28.93 25.80 7.05
C LYS A 198 29.49 26.33 8.37
N LYS A 199 30.78 26.71 8.35
CA LYS A 199 31.41 27.44 9.46
C LYS A 199 31.01 28.91 9.41
N THR A 200 30.50 29.42 10.53
CA THR A 200 30.14 30.84 10.69
C THR A 200 30.79 31.37 11.97
N GLY A 201 31.79 32.24 11.82
CA GLY A 201 32.56 32.79 12.93
C GLY A 201 33.21 31.73 13.82
N ASP A 202 33.11 31.95 15.13
CA ASP A 202 33.59 31.10 16.21
C ASP A 202 32.59 30.01 16.63
N ALA A 203 31.47 29.83 15.91
CA ALA A 203 30.55 28.74 16.19
C ALA A 203 31.21 27.38 15.98
N ASP A 204 30.93 26.45 16.89
CA ASP A 204 31.36 25.07 16.73
C ASP A 204 30.70 24.46 15.48
N VAL A 205 31.51 23.82 14.64
CA VAL A 205 31.02 23.07 13.49
C VAL A 205 30.72 21.66 13.96
N TYR A 206 29.43 21.37 14.14
CA TYR A 206 29.01 20.06 14.56
C TYR A 206 28.79 19.16 13.35
N ASP A 207 29.63 18.14 13.21
CA ASP A 207 29.41 17.08 12.22
C ASP A 207 27.99 16.51 12.39
N TYR A 208 27.33 16.26 11.27
CA TYR A 208 26.05 15.57 11.27
C TYR A 208 26.27 14.15 11.79
N TRP A 209 27.21 13.38 11.23
CA TRP A 209 27.31 11.94 11.45
C TRP A 209 27.92 11.51 12.79
N LYS A 210 28.64 12.38 13.49
CA LYS A 210 29.38 12.01 14.71
C LYS A 210 28.54 12.15 15.97
N GLN A 211 28.85 11.32 16.96
CA GLN A 211 28.29 11.42 18.31
C GLN A 211 28.58 12.79 18.91
N ARG A 212 27.59 13.37 19.59
CA ARG A 212 27.70 14.67 20.28
C ARG A 212 27.66 14.46 21.78
N GLY A 213 28.41 15.28 22.52
CA GLY A 213 28.22 15.43 23.97
C GLY A 213 27.26 16.58 24.34
N VAL A 214 26.71 17.28 23.36
CA VAL A 214 25.70 18.34 23.57
C VAL A 214 24.48 17.74 24.28
N GLY A 215 24.09 18.28 25.44
CA GLY A 215 23.05 17.68 26.26
C GLY A 215 23.53 16.71 27.35
N THR A 216 24.85 16.53 27.50
CA THR A 216 25.44 15.65 28.52
C THR A 216 26.09 16.44 29.65
N ALA A 217 26.11 15.87 30.86
CA ALA A 217 26.77 16.45 32.02
C ALA A 217 28.29 16.68 31.82
N ALA A 218 28.91 15.99 30.85
CA ALA A 218 30.32 16.17 30.51
C ALA A 218 30.59 17.50 29.77
N ILE A 219 29.63 17.97 28.96
CA ILE A 219 29.71 19.26 28.24
C ILE A 219 29.00 20.37 29.01
N GLU A 220 28.01 20.02 29.83
CA GLU A 220 27.17 20.94 30.61
C GLU A 220 27.41 20.74 32.12
N PRO A 221 28.58 21.14 32.66
CA PRO A 221 28.88 20.90 34.08
C PRO A 221 27.99 21.72 35.02
N ASN A 222 27.38 22.80 34.53
CA ASN A 222 26.53 23.71 35.30
C ASN A 222 25.18 23.90 34.60
N ALA A 223 24.09 23.84 35.36
CA ALA A 223 22.73 24.10 34.88
C ALA A 223 22.20 25.46 35.40
N PRO A 224 21.36 26.18 34.63
CA PRO A 224 20.89 25.81 33.30
C PRO A 224 21.88 26.23 32.19
N ALA A 225 22.15 25.33 31.24
CA ALA A 225 22.93 25.65 30.05
C ALA A 225 22.08 26.44 29.03
N THR A 226 22.64 27.47 28.39
CA THR A 226 21.93 28.28 27.39
C THR A 226 22.28 27.86 25.95
N TYR A 227 21.23 27.63 25.15
CA TYR A 227 21.32 27.14 23.78
C TYR A 227 20.70 28.11 22.78
N LEU A 228 21.38 28.29 21.65
CA LEU A 228 20.80 28.83 20.42
C LEU A 228 20.84 27.75 19.33
N VAL A 229 19.68 27.34 18.83
CA VAL A 229 19.58 26.47 17.63
C VAL A 229 19.09 27.31 16.46
N SER A 230 19.83 27.36 15.36
CA SER A 230 19.46 28.13 14.17
C SER A 230 19.23 27.27 12.94
N GLY A 231 18.00 27.27 12.43
CA GLY A 231 17.57 26.55 11.22
C GLY A 231 16.13 26.03 11.33
N ASN A 232 15.51 25.73 10.19
CA ASN A 232 14.12 25.20 10.10
C ASN A 232 14.01 23.96 9.20
N GLY A 233 15.12 23.27 8.95
CA GLY A 233 15.13 21.95 8.29
C GLY A 233 15.18 20.79 9.29
N ASP A 234 15.12 19.55 8.81
CA ASP A 234 15.09 18.34 9.65
C ASP A 234 16.21 18.29 10.69
N GLY A 235 17.44 18.64 10.32
CA GLY A 235 18.57 18.64 11.26
C GLY A 235 18.38 19.60 12.44
N ALA A 236 17.72 20.76 12.24
CA ALA A 236 17.43 21.71 13.30
C ALA A 236 16.27 21.22 14.17
N LEU A 237 15.23 20.66 13.56
CA LEU A 237 14.09 20.09 14.28
C LEU A 237 14.51 18.92 15.17
N THR A 238 15.38 18.03 14.68
CA THR A 238 15.95 16.94 15.48
C THR A 238 16.80 17.47 16.64
N ASP A 239 17.63 18.49 16.43
CA ASP A 239 18.42 19.08 17.52
C ASP A 239 17.51 19.77 18.57
N ILE A 240 16.40 20.39 18.15
CA ILE A 240 15.38 20.93 19.09
C ILE A 240 14.79 19.81 19.93
N LEU A 241 14.37 18.69 19.32
CA LEU A 241 13.84 17.54 20.06
C LEU A 241 14.87 16.97 21.04
N ASN A 242 16.12 16.80 20.60
CA ASN A 242 17.21 16.28 21.43
C ASN A 242 17.52 17.17 22.64
N LEU A 243 17.41 18.49 22.49
CA LEU A 243 17.58 19.42 23.61
C LEU A 243 16.36 19.40 24.53
N MET A 244 15.14 19.26 24.00
CA MET A 244 13.93 19.37 24.81
C MET A 244 13.53 18.06 25.50
N ILE A 245 13.91 16.89 24.97
CA ILE A 245 13.48 15.57 25.45
C ILE A 245 14.63 14.81 26.10
N SER A 246 14.39 14.29 27.31
CA SER A 246 15.33 13.45 28.04
C SER A 246 15.49 12.10 27.36
N GLY A 247 16.74 11.67 27.11
CA GLY A 247 17.04 10.38 26.48
C GLY A 247 16.50 10.25 25.05
N PHE A 248 16.43 11.36 24.31
CA PHE A 248 15.86 11.39 22.97
C PHE A 248 16.65 10.51 21.98
N GLU A 249 15.97 9.51 21.44
CA GLU A 249 16.40 8.73 20.27
C GLU A 249 15.30 8.84 19.21
N HIS A 250 15.65 9.25 17.99
CA HIS A 250 14.67 9.76 17.02
C HIS A 250 13.60 8.73 16.64
N VAL A 251 13.97 7.50 16.31
CA VAL A 251 12.98 6.48 15.91
C VAL A 251 12.18 5.95 17.09
N PRO A 252 12.78 5.50 18.22
CA PRO A 252 11.97 5.07 19.37
C PRO A 252 11.00 6.15 19.84
N PHE A 253 11.43 7.41 19.83
CA PHE A 253 10.55 8.54 20.13
C PHE A 253 9.44 8.68 19.08
N THR A 254 9.76 8.56 17.79
CA THR A 254 8.78 8.66 16.70
C THR A 254 7.74 7.53 16.76
N GLU A 255 8.15 6.29 16.97
CA GLU A 255 7.26 5.14 17.14
C GLU A 255 6.34 5.33 18.36
N THR A 256 6.92 5.77 19.48
CA THR A 256 6.15 6.08 20.70
C THR A 256 5.15 7.21 20.42
N PHE A 257 5.57 8.28 19.76
CA PHE A 257 4.72 9.42 19.41
C PHE A 257 3.56 9.00 18.52
N LEU A 258 3.80 8.19 17.49
CA LEU A 258 2.75 7.65 16.61
C LEU A 258 1.78 6.74 17.37
N SER A 259 2.28 5.96 18.34
CA SER A 259 1.45 5.05 19.14
C SER A 259 0.39 5.77 19.97
N TYR A 260 0.61 7.04 20.35
CA TYR A 260 -0.35 7.83 21.13
C TYR A 260 -1.68 8.11 20.39
N PHE A 261 -1.70 7.98 19.06
CA PHE A 261 -2.90 8.24 18.27
C PHE A 261 -3.75 6.99 18.06
N GLY A 262 -3.16 5.79 18.07
CA GLY A 262 -3.85 4.48 17.96
C GLY A 262 -4.63 4.20 16.66
N GLN A 263 -4.89 5.23 15.86
CA GLN A 263 -5.64 5.26 14.61
C GLN A 263 -5.00 6.29 13.66
N ASP A 264 -5.54 6.41 12.45
CA ASP A 264 -5.09 7.32 11.39
C ASP A 264 -5.34 8.83 11.66
N VAL A 265 -5.59 9.21 12.92
CA VAL A 265 -5.99 10.56 13.29
C VAL A 265 -4.89 11.57 13.03
N LEU A 266 -3.64 11.29 13.43
CA LEU A 266 -2.53 12.22 13.19
C LEU A 266 -2.38 12.50 11.69
N ARG A 267 -2.39 11.46 10.86
CA ARG A 267 -2.24 11.60 9.41
C ARG A 267 -3.37 12.41 8.81
N THR A 268 -4.63 12.06 9.10
CA THR A 268 -5.79 12.75 8.52
C THR A 268 -5.82 14.22 8.93
N THR A 269 -5.52 14.53 10.19
CA THR A 269 -5.35 15.91 10.68
C THR A 269 -4.24 16.66 9.95
N VAL A 270 -3.06 16.05 9.78
CA VAL A 270 -1.92 16.70 9.12
C VAL A 270 -2.16 16.91 7.63
N LEU A 271 -2.74 15.93 6.94
CA LEU A 271 -3.08 16.08 5.51
C LEU A 271 -4.11 17.18 5.29
N ALA A 272 -5.15 17.27 6.12
CA ALA A 272 -6.11 18.38 6.09
C ALA A 272 -5.42 19.74 6.36
N ALA A 273 -4.48 19.77 7.31
CA ALA A 273 -3.68 20.95 7.61
C ALA A 273 -2.78 21.40 6.44
N HIS A 274 -2.48 20.52 5.48
CA HIS A 274 -1.62 20.80 4.32
C HIS A 274 -2.41 21.15 3.05
N GLU A 275 -3.68 20.77 2.98
CA GLU A 275 -4.51 20.91 1.77
C GLU A 275 -4.58 22.37 1.28
N GLY A 276 -4.43 22.57 -0.04
CA GLY A 276 -4.54 23.88 -0.68
C GLY A 276 -3.43 24.90 -0.37
N ARG A 277 -2.37 24.51 0.36
CA ARG A 277 -1.30 25.44 0.80
C ARG A 277 -0.09 25.42 -0.12
N ASN A 278 0.61 26.56 -0.19
CA ASN A 278 1.84 26.71 -0.95
C ASN A 278 3.04 26.08 -0.23
N THR A 279 4.13 25.82 -0.96
CA THR A 279 5.29 25.04 -0.51
C THR A 279 6.16 25.70 0.59
N GLU A 280 5.77 26.84 1.15
CA GLU A 280 6.48 27.49 2.25
C GLU A 280 5.55 28.05 3.34
N ALA A 281 4.25 27.71 3.28
CA ALA A 281 3.26 28.16 4.26
C ALA A 281 3.70 27.84 5.70
N ASP A 282 3.41 28.77 6.61
CA ASP A 282 3.56 28.56 8.04
C ASP A 282 2.45 27.64 8.55
N LEU A 283 2.83 26.48 9.06
CA LEU A 283 1.92 25.48 9.60
C LEU A 283 1.65 25.68 11.09
N GLU A 284 2.44 26.50 11.80
CA GLU A 284 2.27 26.69 13.25
C GLU A 284 0.85 27.20 13.62
N PRO A 285 0.28 28.21 12.93
CA PRO A 285 -1.10 28.64 13.20
C PRO A 285 -2.16 27.58 12.91
N VAL A 286 -1.91 26.69 11.95
CA VAL A 286 -2.84 25.61 11.58
C VAL A 286 -2.78 24.49 12.62
N PHE A 287 -1.56 24.16 13.06
CA PHE A 287 -1.35 23.17 14.11
C PHE A 287 -1.92 23.61 15.46
N GLU A 288 -1.89 24.91 15.79
CA GLU A 288 -2.56 25.46 16.98
C GLU A 288 -4.08 25.25 16.99
N GLY A 289 -4.70 25.01 15.84
CA GLY A 289 -6.10 24.60 15.73
C GLY A 289 -6.27 23.08 15.86
N ASP A 290 -6.21 22.40 14.72
CA ASP A 290 -6.67 21.01 14.60
C ASP A 290 -5.74 20.02 15.30
N LEU A 291 -4.42 20.17 15.11
CA LEU A 291 -3.45 19.26 15.72
C LEU A 291 -3.42 19.43 17.25
N HIS A 292 -3.42 20.66 17.76
CA HIS A 292 -3.44 20.94 19.19
C HIS A 292 -4.63 20.29 19.89
N LYS A 293 -5.82 20.43 19.29
CA LYS A 293 -7.05 19.83 19.79
C LYS A 293 -6.90 18.31 19.93
N VAL A 294 -6.38 17.65 18.89
CA VAL A 294 -6.14 16.19 18.92
C VAL A 294 -5.13 15.81 20.01
N LEU A 295 -4.05 16.58 20.17
CA LEU A 295 -3.04 16.34 21.20
C LEU A 295 -3.62 16.44 22.62
N LEU A 296 -4.49 17.43 22.86
CA LEU A 296 -5.18 17.62 24.14
C LEU A 296 -6.19 16.50 24.44
N GLU A 297 -7.10 16.22 23.50
CA GLU A 297 -8.18 15.23 23.68
C GLU A 297 -7.63 13.82 23.96
N ARG A 298 -6.42 13.53 23.50
CA ARG A 298 -5.73 12.25 23.66
C ARG A 298 -4.73 12.21 24.81
N GLY A 299 -4.58 13.30 25.59
CA GLY A 299 -3.62 13.36 26.71
C GLY A 299 -2.15 13.26 26.28
N ILE A 300 -1.83 13.64 25.04
CA ILE A 300 -0.49 13.49 24.48
C ILE A 300 0.47 14.51 25.10
N LEU A 301 0.01 15.74 25.32
CA LEU A 301 0.82 16.78 25.97
C LEU A 301 1.20 16.37 27.41
N ASP A 302 0.27 15.75 28.14
CA ASP A 302 0.51 15.21 29.47
C ASP A 302 1.52 14.05 29.43
N SER A 303 1.45 13.21 28.40
CA SER A 303 2.39 12.10 28.20
C SER A 303 3.81 12.59 27.83
N LEU A 304 3.93 13.71 27.12
CA LEU A 304 5.21 14.30 26.76
C LEU A 304 5.85 15.09 27.92
N THR A 305 5.04 15.66 28.81
CA THR A 305 5.50 16.55 29.89
C THR A 305 6.59 15.93 30.79
N PRO A 306 6.48 14.67 31.25
CA PRO A 306 7.51 14.01 32.06
C PRO A 306 8.85 13.84 31.34
N LEU A 307 8.85 13.86 30.01
CA LEU A 307 10.06 13.69 29.19
C LEU A 307 10.82 15.01 29.00
N LEU A 308 10.20 16.15 29.31
CA LEU A 308 10.78 17.47 29.05
C LEU A 308 11.96 17.78 29.96
N ARG A 309 13.04 18.30 29.38
CA ARG A 309 14.22 18.76 30.10
C ARG A 309 13.98 20.15 30.70
N LYS A 310 14.46 20.34 31.93
CA LYS A 310 14.37 21.60 32.70
C LYS A 310 15.74 22.19 33.06
N ASP A 311 16.80 21.52 32.63
CA ASP A 311 18.21 21.82 32.97
C ASP A 311 18.88 22.77 31.96
N ARG A 312 18.10 23.40 31.07
CA ARG A 312 18.61 24.24 29.99
C ARG A 312 17.59 25.28 29.54
N LEU A 313 18.08 26.34 28.90
CA LEU A 313 17.26 27.39 28.27
C LEU A 313 17.49 27.36 26.75
N LEU A 314 16.42 27.23 25.98
CA LEU A 314 16.49 27.12 24.52
C LEU A 314 15.98 28.41 23.84
N THR A 315 16.80 28.97 22.97
CA THR A 315 16.41 29.95 21.96
C THR A 315 16.45 29.28 20.58
N ILE A 316 15.34 29.35 19.84
CA ILE A 316 15.24 28.86 18.46
C ILE A 316 15.30 30.08 17.53
N ASN A 317 16.22 30.06 16.55
CA ASN A 317 16.34 31.07 15.50
C ASN A 317 15.99 30.50 14.13
N THR A 318 15.13 31.19 13.37
CA THR A 318 14.78 30.78 12.01
C THR A 318 14.82 31.94 11.02
N SER A 319 15.08 31.62 9.75
CA SER A 319 14.82 32.50 8.62
C SER A 319 13.48 32.07 8.02
N GLY A 320 12.43 32.85 8.29
CA GLY A 320 11.04 32.47 8.02
C GLY A 320 10.42 31.59 9.11
N PRO A 321 9.24 31.00 8.86
CA PRO A 321 8.55 30.14 9.82
C PRO A 321 9.37 28.92 10.26
N LEU A 322 9.23 28.50 11.51
CA LEU A 322 9.83 27.24 11.98
C LEU A 322 9.19 26.04 11.26
N LEU A 323 7.86 26.00 11.24
CA LEU A 323 7.08 24.89 10.70
C LEU A 323 6.64 25.23 9.28
N SER A 324 7.60 25.37 8.37
CA SER A 324 7.32 25.67 6.96
C SER A 324 7.12 24.38 6.16
N LEU A 325 6.01 24.27 5.42
CA LEU A 325 5.54 23.04 4.75
C LEU A 325 6.62 22.32 3.90
N GLY A 326 7.48 23.06 3.20
CA GLY A 326 8.49 22.48 2.30
C GLY A 326 9.89 22.31 2.89
N ARG A 327 10.11 22.61 4.17
CA ARG A 327 11.46 22.74 4.77
C ARG A 327 11.94 21.51 5.54
N ALA A 328 11.05 20.72 6.12
CA ALA A 328 11.38 19.51 6.87
C ALA A 328 10.34 18.40 6.64
N ALA A 329 10.58 17.18 7.13
CA ALA A 329 9.57 16.13 7.11
C ALA A 329 8.37 16.47 8.00
N GLN A 330 7.19 16.09 7.53
CA GLN A 330 5.92 16.42 8.17
C GLN A 330 5.86 15.88 9.61
N LEU A 331 6.33 14.65 9.82
CA LEU A 331 6.32 14.02 11.14
C LEU A 331 7.24 14.75 12.14
N ASN A 332 8.41 15.21 11.71
CA ASN A 332 9.31 16.01 12.54
C ASN A 332 8.69 17.35 12.93
N GLN A 333 7.96 17.98 12.02
CA GLN A 333 7.23 19.22 12.31
C GLN A 333 6.12 18.99 13.35
N CYS A 334 5.38 17.88 13.24
CA CYS A 334 4.35 17.50 14.20
C CYS A 334 4.94 17.23 15.59
N MET A 335 6.05 16.47 15.66
CA MET A 335 6.72 16.17 16.91
C MET A 335 7.27 17.43 17.58
N VAL A 336 7.95 18.31 16.84
CA VAL A 336 8.45 19.59 17.39
C VAL A 336 7.30 20.45 17.87
N TYR A 337 6.22 20.56 17.10
CA TYR A 337 5.03 21.28 17.55
C TYR A 337 4.48 20.72 18.87
N ALA A 338 4.28 19.41 18.95
CA ALA A 338 3.75 18.76 20.15
C ALA A 338 4.64 18.95 21.39
N VAL A 339 5.97 18.85 21.22
CA VAL A 339 6.94 19.08 22.30
C VAL A 339 6.94 20.55 22.76
N LEU A 340 6.86 21.51 21.83
CA LEU A 340 6.77 22.93 22.17
C LEU A 340 5.43 23.27 22.85
N ALA A 341 4.34 22.64 22.43
CA ALA A 341 3.03 22.78 23.07
C ALA A 341 3.04 22.22 24.51
N ALA A 342 3.60 21.02 24.71
CA ALA A 342 3.77 20.42 26.03
C ALA A 342 4.67 21.29 26.94
N ALA A 343 5.77 21.84 26.39
CA ALA A 343 6.63 22.77 27.12
C ALA A 343 5.89 24.03 27.57
N ARG A 344 5.06 24.61 26.69
CA ARG A 344 4.22 25.76 27.02
C ARG A 344 3.24 25.43 28.16
N GLN A 345 2.58 24.27 28.10
CA GLN A 345 1.66 23.80 29.15
C GLN A 345 2.39 23.59 30.49
N ALA A 346 3.61 23.07 30.45
CA ALA A 346 4.45 22.84 31.63
C ALA A 346 5.16 24.10 32.16
N GLY A 347 4.97 25.27 31.53
CA GLY A 347 5.62 26.53 31.91
C GLY A 347 7.12 26.57 31.61
N ILE A 348 7.62 25.72 30.69
CA ILE A 348 9.02 25.70 30.27
C ILE A 348 9.20 26.71 29.13
N GLY A 349 9.95 27.77 29.38
CA GLY A 349 10.16 28.87 28.43
C GLY A 349 11.10 28.49 27.28
N VAL A 350 10.61 28.60 26.04
CA VAL A 350 11.41 28.51 24.81
C VAL A 350 11.30 29.86 24.08
N ARG A 351 12.45 30.49 23.76
CA ARG A 351 12.47 31.78 23.07
C ARG A 351 12.54 31.62 21.56
N ARG A 352 11.95 32.56 20.83
CA ARG A 352 11.81 32.54 19.37
C ARG A 352 12.44 33.80 18.78
N SER A 353 13.61 33.64 18.16
CA SER A 353 14.29 34.71 17.44
C SER A 353 14.16 34.51 15.93
N ASN A 354 14.38 35.57 15.16
CA ASN A 354 14.39 35.52 13.71
C ASN A 354 15.60 36.26 13.14
N GLY A 355 16.02 35.85 11.95
CA GLY A 355 17.11 36.49 11.21
C GLY A 355 18.12 35.50 10.66
N MET A 356 19.02 36.02 9.82
CA MET A 356 20.13 35.27 9.27
C MET A 356 21.38 35.55 10.09
N ILE A 357 21.97 34.52 10.69
CA ILE A 357 23.20 34.69 11.44
C ILE A 357 24.34 34.99 10.46
N SER A 358 24.96 36.16 10.61
CA SER A 358 26.07 36.61 9.77
C SER A 358 27.44 36.27 10.36
N ASP A 359 27.53 36.19 11.68
CA ASP A 359 28.77 35.91 12.42
C ASP A 359 28.45 35.35 13.81
N VAL A 360 29.41 34.66 14.42
CA VAL A 360 29.36 34.24 15.82
C VAL A 360 30.71 34.56 16.44
N LYS A 361 30.74 35.21 17.61
CA LYS A 361 31.99 35.56 18.30
C LYS A 361 32.08 34.92 19.66
N LYS A 362 33.26 34.42 20.00
CA LYS A 362 33.56 33.85 21.31
C LYS A 362 34.01 34.93 22.29
N HIS A 363 33.39 34.91 23.46
CA HIS A 363 33.71 35.71 24.62
C HIS A 363 34.08 34.82 25.81
N ALA A 364 34.59 35.42 26.89
CA ALA A 364 34.98 34.68 28.09
C ALA A 364 33.79 33.95 28.76
N ASP A 365 32.58 34.46 28.56
CA ASP A 365 31.32 34.03 29.20
C ASP A 365 30.33 33.40 28.22
N GLY A 366 30.70 33.17 26.95
CA GLY A 366 29.85 32.48 25.97
C GLY A 366 30.07 32.92 24.52
N LEU A 367 29.12 32.54 23.66
CA LEU A 367 29.08 32.81 22.23
C LEU A 367 27.99 33.85 21.92
N GLU A 368 28.32 34.93 21.22
CA GLU A 368 27.37 35.94 20.75
C GLU A 368 27.08 35.72 19.25
N ALA A 369 25.80 35.63 18.88
CA ALA A 369 25.38 35.46 17.48
C ALA A 369 24.84 36.77 16.89
N PHE A 370 25.37 37.17 15.73
CA PHE A 370 25.02 38.43 15.07
C PHE A 370 24.01 38.22 13.95
N GLY A 371 23.12 39.19 13.73
CA GLY A 371 22.14 39.18 12.63
C GLY A 371 20.77 38.61 12.99
N ILE A 372 20.51 38.39 14.28
CA ILE A 372 19.24 37.86 14.81
C ILE A 372 18.56 38.87 15.73
N SER A 373 17.23 38.78 15.81
CA SER A 373 16.41 39.66 16.63
C SER A 373 15.32 38.88 17.38
N LEU A 374 14.93 39.38 18.54
CA LEU A 374 13.81 38.89 19.35
C LEU A 374 12.78 40.01 19.44
N GLY A 375 11.59 39.81 18.88
CA GLY A 375 10.55 40.85 18.84
C GLY A 375 10.96 42.13 18.10
N GLY A 376 11.84 42.01 17.09
CA GLY A 376 12.38 43.15 16.33
C GLY A 376 13.55 43.87 17.00
N VAL A 377 13.92 43.48 18.22
CA VAL A 377 15.09 44.03 18.93
C VAL A 377 16.30 43.13 18.68
N PRO A 378 17.46 43.67 18.27
CA PRO A 378 18.68 42.88 18.11
C PRO A 378 19.01 42.09 19.37
N LEU A 379 19.30 40.80 19.19
CA LEU A 379 19.60 39.91 20.31
C LEU A 379 21.12 39.86 20.52
N SER A 380 21.61 40.49 21.58
CA SER A 380 23.04 40.58 21.95
C SER A 380 23.42 39.69 23.13
N GLU A 381 22.55 38.75 23.49
CA GLU A 381 22.84 37.81 24.58
C GLU A 381 23.89 36.77 24.18
N ARG A 382 24.56 36.22 25.20
CA ARG A 382 25.58 35.19 25.03
C ARG A 382 25.04 33.82 25.40
N PHE A 383 25.38 32.82 24.60
CA PHE A 383 24.96 31.44 24.75
C PHE A 383 26.14 30.57 25.15
N ASN A 384 25.91 29.54 25.97
CA ASN A 384 26.94 28.52 26.19
C ASN A 384 27.20 27.74 24.90
N HIS A 385 26.14 27.49 24.11
CA HIS A 385 26.22 26.73 22.87
C HIS A 385 25.40 27.38 21.75
N VAL A 386 25.99 27.47 20.56
CA VAL A 386 25.33 27.91 19.33
C VAL A 386 25.40 26.79 18.30
N ILE A 387 24.26 26.22 17.92
CA ILE A 387 24.13 25.13 16.96
C ILE A 387 23.56 25.70 15.66
N LEU A 388 24.37 25.66 14.60
CA LEU A 388 23.98 26.17 13.29
C LEU A 388 23.62 25.02 12.34
N ARG A 389 22.45 25.11 11.72
CA ARG A 389 21.92 24.17 10.72
C ARG A 389 21.54 24.92 9.45
N HIS A 390 22.53 25.62 8.89
CA HIS A 390 22.37 26.42 7.67
C HIS A 390 22.68 25.64 6.39
N GLY A 391 23.00 24.36 6.53
CA GLY A 391 23.32 23.47 5.44
C GLY A 391 24.81 23.49 5.06
N PRO A 392 25.21 22.56 4.18
CA PRO A 392 26.61 22.33 3.90
C PRO A 392 27.19 23.24 2.81
N GLU A 393 28.52 23.40 2.82
CA GLU A 393 29.29 24.21 1.86
C GLU A 393 29.49 23.49 0.50
N LYS A 394 28.39 23.32 -0.25
CA LYS A 394 28.40 22.65 -1.56
C LYS A 394 29.38 23.28 -2.55
N LYS A 395 29.46 24.61 -2.60
CA LYS A 395 30.38 25.33 -3.51
C LYS A 395 31.85 24.95 -3.26
N VAL A 396 32.24 24.82 -1.99
CA VAL A 396 33.60 24.39 -1.62
C VAL A 396 33.82 22.94 -2.04
N ARG A 397 32.86 22.04 -1.75
CA ARG A 397 32.93 20.62 -2.13
C ARG A 397 33.11 20.40 -3.63
N TYR A 398 32.43 21.20 -4.45
CA TYR A 398 32.45 21.09 -5.93
C TYR A 398 33.39 22.11 -6.60
N SER A 399 34.27 22.77 -5.85
CA SER A 399 35.27 23.69 -6.42
C SER A 399 36.16 23.09 -7.53
N PRO A 400 36.53 21.78 -7.52
CA PRO A 400 37.27 21.16 -8.64
C PRO A 400 36.53 21.18 -9.99
N VAL A 401 35.21 21.40 -9.97
CA VAL A 401 34.31 21.39 -11.13
C VAL A 401 33.43 22.64 -11.17
N ALA A 402 33.92 23.76 -10.63
CA ALA A 402 33.12 24.95 -10.33
C ALA A 402 32.26 25.45 -11.51
N ASN A 403 32.82 25.48 -12.72
CA ASN A 403 32.10 25.91 -13.93
C ASN A 403 30.91 25.00 -14.25
N PHE A 404 31.11 23.69 -14.22
CA PHE A 404 30.06 22.70 -14.47
C PHE A 404 29.03 22.68 -13.34
N PHE A 405 29.48 22.83 -12.09
CA PHE A 405 28.60 22.89 -10.93
C PHE A 405 27.64 24.08 -11.00
N GLU A 406 28.13 25.26 -11.41
CA GLU A 406 27.28 26.45 -11.53
C GLU A 406 26.28 26.34 -12.70
N ALA A 407 26.71 25.81 -13.85
CA ALA A 407 25.82 25.51 -14.96
C ALA A 407 24.74 24.50 -14.56
N PHE A 408 25.13 23.43 -13.85
CA PHE A 408 24.22 22.43 -13.32
C PHE A 408 23.24 23.02 -12.31
N ARG A 409 23.69 23.94 -11.44
CA ARG A 409 22.85 24.63 -10.46
C ARG A 409 21.74 25.41 -11.13
N VAL A 410 22.06 26.20 -12.16
CA VAL A 410 21.08 27.01 -12.91
C VAL A 410 20.03 26.08 -13.54
N ALA A 411 20.48 25.08 -14.31
CA ALA A 411 19.58 24.13 -14.96
C ALA A 411 18.72 23.32 -13.98
N SER A 412 19.27 22.95 -12.81
CA SER A 412 18.53 22.24 -11.76
C SER A 412 17.44 23.10 -11.15
N LEU A 413 17.74 24.37 -10.83
CA LEU A 413 16.76 25.28 -10.23
C LEU A 413 15.63 25.63 -11.21
N GLU A 414 15.94 25.89 -12.47
CA GLU A 414 14.92 26.14 -13.51
C GLU A 414 13.96 24.95 -13.64
N ARG A 415 14.50 23.74 -13.68
CA ARG A 415 13.70 22.51 -13.74
C ARG A 415 12.85 22.29 -12.50
N LEU A 416 13.43 22.45 -11.30
CA LEU A 416 12.71 22.25 -10.05
C LEU A 416 11.57 23.27 -9.89
N ASN A 417 11.75 24.49 -10.39
CA ASN A 417 10.70 25.50 -10.46
C ASN A 417 9.60 25.12 -11.48
N ALA A 418 9.98 24.59 -12.64
CA ALA A 418 9.03 24.15 -13.67
C ALA A 418 8.27 22.88 -13.27
N HIS A 419 8.88 22.01 -12.45
CA HIS A 419 8.32 20.74 -12.01
C HIS A 419 8.46 20.55 -10.50
N PRO A 420 7.68 21.26 -9.66
CA PRO A 420 7.79 21.17 -8.20
C PRO A 420 7.58 19.77 -7.63
N LYS A 421 6.87 18.88 -8.36
CA LYS A 421 6.68 17.47 -7.99
C LYS A 421 8.00 16.69 -7.84
N LEU A 422 9.07 17.16 -8.49
CA LEU A 422 10.41 16.56 -8.38
C LEU A 422 11.08 16.78 -7.02
N PHE A 423 10.50 17.64 -6.16
CA PHE A 423 10.93 17.76 -4.77
C PHE A 423 10.48 16.58 -3.90
N ALA A 424 9.56 15.75 -4.39
CA ALA A 424 9.15 14.54 -3.68
C ALA A 424 10.35 13.58 -3.56
N PRO A 425 10.51 12.88 -2.42
CA PRO A 425 11.49 11.82 -2.29
C PRO A 425 11.33 10.77 -3.40
N PRO A 426 12.44 10.27 -3.95
CA PRO A 426 12.40 9.24 -4.98
C PRO A 426 12.04 7.89 -4.35
N SER A 427 11.27 7.08 -5.07
CA SER A 427 11.03 5.67 -4.75
C SER A 427 11.60 4.75 -5.84
N LEU A 428 12.05 3.57 -5.43
CA LEU A 428 12.47 2.54 -6.37
C LEU A 428 11.23 1.84 -6.94
N ASP A 429 11.12 1.79 -8.26
CA ASP A 429 10.10 1.00 -8.97
C ASP A 429 10.51 -0.47 -9.05
N ALA A 430 9.51 -1.31 -9.29
CA ALA A 430 9.69 -2.74 -9.44
C ALA A 430 10.53 -3.08 -10.68
N GLU A 431 10.47 -2.29 -11.75
CA GLU A 431 11.19 -2.52 -13.01
C GLU A 431 12.70 -2.28 -12.81
N THR A 432 13.11 -1.17 -12.18
CA THR A 432 14.52 -0.92 -11.86
C THR A 432 15.03 -1.90 -10.81
N TYR A 433 14.22 -2.24 -9.80
CA TYR A 433 14.57 -3.29 -8.85
C TYR A 433 14.89 -4.59 -9.60
N THR A 434 13.95 -5.07 -10.44
CA THR A 434 14.08 -6.34 -11.19
C THR A 434 15.30 -6.29 -12.11
N PHE A 435 15.48 -5.18 -12.83
CA PHE A 435 16.57 -4.98 -13.77
C PHE A 435 17.96 -5.18 -13.14
N PHE A 436 18.16 -4.69 -11.92
CA PHE A 436 19.42 -4.87 -11.19
C PHE A 436 19.48 -6.15 -10.36
N TYR A 437 18.35 -6.60 -9.80
CA TYR A 437 18.27 -7.86 -9.08
C TYR A 437 18.68 -9.03 -9.97
N GLU A 438 18.17 -9.11 -11.20
CA GLU A 438 18.51 -10.17 -12.16
C GLU A 438 19.98 -10.12 -12.56
N ARG A 439 20.54 -8.93 -12.79
CA ARG A 439 21.98 -8.75 -13.11
C ARG A 439 22.88 -9.12 -11.94
N ARG A 440 22.47 -8.79 -10.71
CA ARG A 440 23.16 -9.20 -9.49
C ARG A 440 23.16 -10.72 -9.39
N LEU A 441 22.02 -11.37 -9.59
CA LEU A 441 21.97 -12.84 -9.60
C LEU A 441 22.87 -13.42 -10.68
N ASP A 442 22.78 -12.93 -11.91
CA ASP A 442 23.56 -13.46 -13.01
C ASP A 442 25.08 -13.35 -12.77
N LYS A 443 25.55 -12.18 -12.32
CA LYS A 443 26.99 -11.87 -12.24
C LYS A 443 27.63 -12.20 -10.89
N LEU A 444 26.86 -12.24 -9.81
CA LEU A 444 27.39 -12.32 -8.44
C LEU A 444 26.95 -13.55 -7.66
N ALA A 445 25.83 -14.17 -8.01
CA ALA A 445 25.36 -15.38 -7.32
C ALA A 445 26.12 -16.62 -7.81
N ASP A 446 26.49 -17.49 -6.87
CA ASP A 446 26.98 -18.83 -7.21
C ASP A 446 25.85 -19.74 -7.69
N ALA A 447 26.19 -20.96 -8.13
CA ALA A 447 25.21 -21.91 -8.63
C ALA A 447 24.15 -22.31 -7.59
N ALA A 448 24.51 -22.37 -6.30
CA ALA A 448 23.59 -22.74 -5.24
C ALA A 448 22.56 -21.64 -4.98
N LEU A 449 23.01 -20.38 -4.91
CA LEU A 449 22.13 -19.23 -4.74
C LEU A 449 21.24 -19.01 -5.97
N LYS A 450 21.77 -19.20 -7.20
CA LYS A 450 20.95 -19.19 -8.43
C LYS A 450 19.86 -20.25 -8.40
N LEU A 451 20.17 -21.47 -7.93
CA LEU A 451 19.20 -22.54 -7.78
C LEU A 451 18.15 -22.22 -6.70
N GLN A 452 18.58 -21.67 -5.57
CA GLN A 452 17.68 -21.28 -4.46
C GLN A 452 16.67 -20.19 -4.89
N LEU A 453 17.13 -19.20 -5.65
CA LEU A 453 16.33 -18.05 -6.07
C LEU A 453 15.71 -18.25 -7.47
N ALA A 454 15.86 -19.44 -8.06
CA ALA A 454 15.24 -19.78 -9.34
C ALA A 454 13.73 -19.58 -9.27
N GLY A 455 13.17 -18.92 -10.28
CA GLY A 455 11.75 -18.61 -10.37
C GLY A 455 11.21 -17.67 -9.28
N GLN A 456 12.05 -17.05 -8.44
CA GLN A 456 11.59 -16.09 -7.42
C GLN A 456 10.87 -14.90 -8.08
N THR A 457 11.45 -14.30 -9.12
CA THR A 457 10.83 -13.19 -9.85
C THR A 457 9.44 -13.53 -10.38
N ALA A 458 9.26 -14.75 -10.91
CA ALA A 458 7.97 -15.22 -11.41
C ALA A 458 6.97 -15.46 -10.26
N ARG A 459 7.41 -16.07 -9.16
CA ARG A 459 6.59 -16.27 -7.96
C ARG A 459 6.11 -14.94 -7.37
N GLU A 460 7.00 -13.97 -7.21
CA GLU A 460 6.65 -12.61 -6.75
C GLU A 460 5.67 -11.92 -7.70
N ALA A 461 5.82 -12.10 -9.01
CA ALA A 461 4.90 -11.53 -10.00
C ALA A 461 3.48 -12.16 -9.92
N CYS A 462 3.36 -13.37 -9.41
CA CYS A 462 2.10 -14.09 -9.17
C CYS A 462 1.67 -14.07 -7.69
N THR A 463 2.27 -13.22 -6.86
CA THR A 463 1.91 -13.07 -5.44
C THR A 463 1.36 -11.68 -5.18
N ILE A 464 0.25 -11.61 -4.45
CA ILE A 464 -0.31 -10.38 -3.89
C ILE A 464 -0.23 -10.49 -2.38
N ILE A 465 0.55 -9.62 -1.75
CA ILE A 465 0.65 -9.55 -0.28
C ILE A 465 -0.40 -8.57 0.22
N ILE A 466 -1.29 -9.03 1.10
CA ILE A 466 -2.31 -8.24 1.79
C ILE A 466 -1.80 -7.93 3.19
N GLY A 467 -1.44 -6.67 3.44
CA GLY A 467 -0.82 -6.20 4.68
C GLY A 467 -1.65 -5.14 5.40
N TRP A 468 -1.23 -4.81 6.62
CA TRP A 468 -1.76 -3.68 7.39
C TRP A 468 -0.68 -2.61 7.49
N ASP A 469 -0.91 -1.45 6.87
CA ASP A 469 0.05 -0.36 6.90
C ASP A 469 -0.01 0.37 8.24
N LYS A 470 1.14 0.48 8.91
CA LYS A 470 1.23 1.12 10.23
C LYS A 470 1.08 2.64 10.15
N ALA A 471 1.48 3.27 9.05
CA ALA A 471 1.48 4.72 8.89
C ALA A 471 0.06 5.25 8.67
N THR A 472 -0.75 4.54 7.88
CA THR A 472 -2.12 4.91 7.52
C THR A 472 -3.19 4.13 8.27
N GLN A 473 -2.81 3.10 9.04
CA GLN A 473 -3.73 2.21 9.75
C GLN A 473 -4.83 1.68 8.81
N SER A 474 -4.44 1.23 7.63
CA SER A 474 -5.36 0.75 6.60
C SER A 474 -4.84 -0.53 5.93
N LEU A 475 -5.75 -1.25 5.29
CA LEU A 475 -5.41 -2.40 4.49
C LEU A 475 -4.69 -1.98 3.21
N VAL A 476 -3.60 -2.67 2.89
CA VAL A 476 -2.76 -2.42 1.73
C VAL A 476 -2.46 -3.69 0.97
N GLU A 477 -2.16 -3.54 -0.31
CA GLU A 477 -1.67 -4.62 -1.15
C GLU A 477 -0.30 -4.29 -1.73
N ARG A 478 0.47 -5.34 -2.01
CA ARG A 478 1.72 -5.29 -2.79
C ARG A 478 1.75 -6.48 -3.74
N GLY A 479 1.66 -6.21 -5.03
CA GLY A 479 1.72 -7.23 -6.07
C GLY A 479 1.89 -6.61 -7.45
N LYS A 480 2.29 -7.41 -8.43
CA LYS A 480 2.35 -6.96 -9.83
C LYS A 480 0.95 -6.62 -10.35
N VAL A 481 0.00 -7.52 -10.08
CA VAL A 481 -1.42 -7.40 -10.39
C VAL A 481 -2.16 -6.87 -9.15
N GLU A 482 -3.13 -6.00 -9.34
CA GLU A 482 -3.98 -5.48 -8.25
C GLU A 482 -5.02 -6.54 -7.85
N LEU A 483 -5.39 -6.65 -6.56
CA LEU A 483 -6.38 -7.61 -6.06
C LEU A 483 -7.73 -7.42 -6.77
N ARG A 484 -8.10 -6.17 -7.07
CA ARG A 484 -9.30 -5.84 -7.84
C ARG A 484 -9.31 -6.50 -9.21
N GLU A 485 -8.20 -6.40 -9.94
CA GLU A 485 -8.06 -6.98 -11.29
C GLU A 485 -8.17 -8.51 -11.22
N LEU A 486 -7.53 -9.13 -10.21
CA LEU A 486 -7.62 -10.56 -9.99
C LEU A 486 -9.04 -11.01 -9.60
N ALA A 487 -9.72 -10.27 -8.71
CA ALA A 487 -11.06 -10.58 -8.24
C ALA A 487 -12.12 -10.45 -9.34
N GLN A 488 -11.97 -9.50 -10.26
CA GLN A 488 -12.87 -9.29 -11.40
C GLN A 488 -13.05 -10.52 -12.28
N GLN A 489 -12.03 -11.38 -12.37
CA GLN A 489 -11.98 -12.52 -13.29
C GLN A 489 -11.34 -13.74 -12.63
N CYS A 490 -11.61 -13.97 -11.34
CA CYS A 490 -10.95 -15.01 -10.56
C CYS A 490 -11.11 -16.41 -11.17
N GLU A 491 -12.26 -16.70 -11.77
CA GLU A 491 -12.57 -17.98 -12.41
C GLU A 491 -11.84 -18.19 -13.75
N THR A 492 -11.32 -17.12 -14.36
CA THR A 492 -10.59 -17.15 -15.64
C THR A 492 -9.15 -16.62 -15.54
N ALA A 493 -8.62 -16.49 -14.32
CA ALA A 493 -7.28 -15.97 -14.10
C ALA A 493 -6.23 -16.67 -15.00
N PRO A 494 -5.30 -15.93 -15.62
CA PRO A 494 -4.43 -16.46 -16.68
C PRO A 494 -3.33 -17.40 -16.15
N ALA A 495 -3.11 -17.40 -14.84
CA ALA A 495 -2.13 -18.24 -14.15
C ALA A 495 -2.61 -18.48 -12.71
N THR A 496 -1.91 -19.36 -11.98
CA THR A 496 -2.14 -19.51 -10.54
C THR A 496 -1.51 -18.33 -9.79
N PHE A 497 -2.30 -17.65 -8.97
CA PHE A 497 -1.87 -16.58 -8.08
C PHE A 497 -1.89 -17.04 -6.62
N THR A 498 -1.00 -16.47 -5.82
CA THR A 498 -1.04 -16.61 -4.35
C THR A 498 -1.45 -15.28 -3.74
N ILE A 499 -2.50 -15.28 -2.93
CA ILE A 499 -2.80 -14.18 -2.01
C ILE A 499 -2.16 -14.54 -0.67
N GLN A 500 -1.18 -13.74 -0.26
CA GLN A 500 -0.47 -13.91 1.00
C GLN A 500 -1.04 -12.95 2.04
N MET A 501 -1.55 -13.49 3.15
CA MET A 501 -2.08 -12.70 4.26
C MET A 501 -0.99 -12.37 5.26
N ASP A 502 -0.60 -11.10 5.27
CA ASP A 502 0.29 -10.48 6.27
C ASP A 502 -0.49 -9.64 7.28
N ALA A 503 -1.71 -9.22 6.92
CA ALA A 503 -2.64 -8.56 7.84
C ALA A 503 -3.19 -9.56 8.87
N PRO A 504 -3.34 -9.16 10.15
CA PRO A 504 -4.04 -9.97 11.14
C PRO A 504 -5.50 -10.22 10.71
N MET A 505 -6.02 -11.42 11.02
CA MET A 505 -7.37 -11.83 10.58
C MET A 505 -8.49 -10.85 11.01
N ASN A 506 -8.37 -10.22 12.17
CA ASN A 506 -9.36 -9.25 12.67
C ASN A 506 -9.34 -7.89 11.94
N ARG A 507 -8.46 -7.71 10.95
CA ARG A 507 -8.38 -6.50 10.11
C ARG A 507 -9.00 -6.70 8.72
N VAL A 508 -9.53 -7.89 8.42
CA VAL A 508 -10.13 -8.23 7.13
C VAL A 508 -11.39 -9.06 7.30
N THR A 509 -12.22 -9.14 6.26
CA THR A 509 -13.30 -10.12 6.16
C THR A 509 -12.73 -11.43 5.64
N ALA A 510 -12.30 -12.31 6.56
CA ALA A 510 -11.54 -13.52 6.21
C ALA A 510 -12.30 -14.46 5.25
N ASP A 511 -13.61 -14.60 5.45
CA ASP A 511 -14.46 -15.49 4.64
C ASP A 511 -14.50 -15.06 3.16
N ASP A 512 -14.42 -13.77 2.87
CA ASP A 512 -14.45 -13.29 1.49
C ASP A 512 -13.21 -13.73 0.69
N PHE A 513 -12.04 -13.79 1.33
CA PHE A 513 -10.83 -14.31 0.69
C PHE A 513 -10.91 -15.82 0.46
N VAL A 514 -11.51 -16.57 1.37
CA VAL A 514 -11.76 -18.01 1.22
C VAL A 514 -12.73 -18.25 0.05
N ARG A 515 -13.84 -17.52 0.01
CA ARG A 515 -14.84 -17.58 -1.07
C ARG A 515 -14.21 -17.23 -2.42
N LEU A 516 -13.38 -16.19 -2.47
CA LEU A 516 -12.65 -15.80 -3.68
C LEU A 516 -11.70 -16.91 -4.16
N ALA A 517 -10.96 -17.53 -3.25
CA ALA A 517 -10.05 -18.62 -3.57
C ALA A 517 -10.81 -19.84 -4.11
N ASN A 518 -11.92 -20.22 -3.47
CA ASN A 518 -12.77 -21.32 -3.90
C ASN A 518 -13.36 -21.06 -5.30
N ALA A 519 -13.96 -19.87 -5.51
CA ALA A 519 -14.60 -19.49 -6.76
C ALA A 519 -13.62 -19.51 -7.96
N SER A 520 -12.33 -19.29 -7.70
CA SER A 520 -11.28 -19.36 -8.73
C SER A 520 -11.06 -20.77 -9.32
N GLY A 521 -11.54 -21.82 -8.66
CA GLY A 521 -11.32 -23.21 -9.07
C GLY A 521 -9.85 -23.65 -8.94
N GLY A 522 -9.16 -23.19 -7.90
CA GLY A 522 -7.75 -23.52 -7.64
C GLY A 522 -6.74 -22.62 -8.37
N LYS A 523 -7.19 -21.55 -9.02
CA LYS A 523 -6.31 -20.54 -9.63
C LYS A 523 -5.81 -19.51 -8.62
N ILE A 524 -6.47 -19.36 -7.48
CA ILE A 524 -6.04 -18.51 -6.38
C ILE A 524 -5.77 -19.41 -5.18
N LEU A 525 -4.54 -19.34 -4.67
CA LEU A 525 -4.10 -20.02 -3.46
C LEU A 525 -3.97 -19.01 -2.33
N LEU A 526 -4.24 -19.45 -1.11
CA LEU A 526 -4.05 -18.64 0.10
C LEU A 526 -2.80 -19.10 0.86
N SER A 527 -2.02 -18.14 1.32
CA SER A 527 -0.88 -18.34 2.22
C SER A 527 -0.89 -17.31 3.34
N VAL A 528 -0.14 -17.55 4.41
CA VAL A 528 -0.08 -16.65 5.58
C VAL A 528 1.36 -16.37 5.95
N ALA A 529 1.67 -15.14 6.35
CA ALA A 529 2.98 -14.85 6.94
C ALA A 529 3.12 -15.50 8.33
N SER A 530 4.35 -15.90 8.66
CA SER A 530 4.67 -16.52 9.95
C SER A 530 4.21 -15.66 11.14
N ALA A 531 4.31 -14.33 11.04
CA ALA A 531 3.93 -13.39 12.10
C ALA A 531 2.42 -13.40 12.43
N VAL A 532 1.56 -13.78 11.47
CA VAL A 532 0.09 -13.77 11.63
C VAL A 532 -0.54 -15.15 11.58
N GLN A 533 0.26 -16.21 11.36
CA GLN A 533 -0.21 -17.60 11.26
C GLN A 533 -1.19 -17.98 12.39
N LYS A 534 -0.83 -17.66 13.64
CA LYS A 534 -1.69 -17.95 14.80
C LYS A 534 -3.07 -17.29 14.70
N SER A 535 -3.14 -16.07 14.17
CA SER A 535 -4.42 -15.35 14.01
C SER A 535 -5.32 -15.94 12.93
N TRP A 536 -4.74 -16.65 11.96
CA TRP A 536 -5.44 -17.24 10.81
C TRP A 536 -5.74 -18.74 10.95
N GLN A 537 -5.22 -19.39 11.99
CA GLN A 537 -5.25 -20.85 12.14
C GLN A 537 -6.67 -21.45 12.11
N THR A 538 -7.69 -20.74 12.59
CA THR A 538 -9.07 -21.21 12.60
C THR A 538 -9.71 -21.21 11.22
N THR A 539 -9.42 -20.20 10.40
CA THR A 539 -10.01 -20.02 9.07
C THR A 539 -9.18 -20.72 7.99
N LEU A 540 -7.85 -20.74 8.15
CA LEU A 540 -6.90 -21.32 7.19
C LEU A 540 -5.95 -22.31 7.89
N PRO A 541 -6.44 -23.44 8.43
CA PRO A 541 -5.62 -24.37 9.21
C PRO A 541 -4.49 -25.02 8.41
N ASN A 542 -4.66 -25.12 7.09
CA ASN A 542 -3.73 -25.77 6.16
C ASN A 542 -3.03 -24.77 5.22
N ALA A 543 -3.14 -23.46 5.46
CA ALA A 543 -2.46 -22.49 4.60
C ALA A 543 -0.93 -22.64 4.71
N SER A 544 -0.27 -22.54 3.56
CA SER A 544 1.18 -22.51 3.51
C SER A 544 1.71 -21.27 4.24
N VAL A 545 2.83 -21.44 4.97
CA VAL A 545 3.49 -20.33 5.64
C VAL A 545 4.51 -19.71 4.69
N ALA A 546 4.36 -18.41 4.43
CA ALA A 546 5.29 -17.68 3.60
C ALA A 546 6.62 -17.44 4.33
N ASN A 547 7.72 -17.60 3.59
CA ASN A 547 9.08 -17.43 4.11
C ASN A 547 9.53 -15.95 4.14
N SER A 548 8.81 -15.05 3.47
CA SER A 548 9.13 -13.63 3.42
C SER A 548 7.87 -12.78 3.27
N SER A 549 7.92 -11.60 3.88
CA SER A 549 6.94 -10.52 3.74
C SER A 549 7.48 -9.37 2.89
N SER A 550 8.63 -9.54 2.24
CA SER A 550 9.21 -8.49 1.37
C SER A 550 8.57 -8.53 -0.02
N SER A 551 8.39 -7.35 -0.62
CA SER A 551 7.91 -7.21 -1.98
C SER A 551 8.54 -5.98 -2.62
N ARG A 552 9.03 -6.15 -3.85
CA ARG A 552 9.52 -5.04 -4.69
C ARG A 552 8.41 -4.17 -5.26
N TYR A 553 7.15 -4.61 -5.15
CA TYR A 553 6.00 -3.86 -5.65
C TYR A 553 5.58 -2.81 -4.63
N PRO A 554 5.23 -1.59 -5.09
CA PRO A 554 4.90 -0.50 -4.21
C PRO A 554 3.64 -0.80 -3.40
N TYR A 555 3.54 -0.16 -2.24
CA TYR A 555 2.31 -0.16 -1.45
C TYR A 555 1.18 0.50 -2.21
N ARG A 556 0.02 -0.15 -2.22
CA ARG A 556 -1.25 0.40 -2.73
C ARG A 556 -2.33 0.23 -1.68
N ALA A 557 -3.18 1.24 -1.51
CA ALA A 557 -4.36 1.09 -0.68
C ALA A 557 -5.38 0.21 -1.40
N ILE A 558 -5.99 -0.73 -0.68
CA ILE A 558 -7.05 -1.58 -1.23
C ILE A 558 -8.36 -0.76 -1.42
N GLY A 559 -8.58 0.23 -0.54
CA GLY A 559 -9.77 1.09 -0.56
C GLY A 559 -11.05 0.32 -0.24
N ASP A 560 -12.17 0.77 -0.80
CA ASP A 560 -13.51 0.19 -0.56
C ASP A 560 -13.79 -1.03 -1.45
N LEU A 561 -12.84 -1.95 -1.57
CA LEU A 561 -13.01 -3.17 -2.37
C LEU A 561 -13.97 -4.15 -1.67
N SER A 562 -15.14 -4.41 -2.28
CA SER A 562 -16.06 -5.46 -1.83
C SER A 562 -15.76 -6.77 -2.55
N ILE A 563 -14.99 -7.65 -1.91
CA ILE A 563 -14.56 -8.93 -2.51
C ILE A 563 -15.76 -9.85 -2.77
N ASP A 564 -16.71 -9.88 -1.85
CA ASP A 564 -17.97 -10.60 -1.97
C ASP A 564 -18.77 -10.25 -3.23
N GLU A 565 -18.88 -8.97 -3.57
CA GLU A 565 -19.58 -8.55 -4.80
C GLU A 565 -18.93 -9.12 -6.07
N TYR A 566 -17.60 -9.25 -6.08
CA TYR A 566 -16.84 -9.84 -7.18
C TYR A 566 -17.01 -11.36 -7.24
N VAL A 567 -17.07 -12.03 -6.08
CA VAL A 567 -17.38 -13.47 -5.99
C VAL A 567 -18.78 -13.73 -6.54
N ASP A 568 -19.77 -12.94 -6.14
CA ASP A 568 -21.15 -13.09 -6.60
C ASP A 568 -21.26 -12.80 -8.12
N ALA A 569 -20.52 -11.79 -8.62
CA ALA A 569 -20.43 -11.54 -10.06
C ALA A 569 -19.74 -12.68 -10.82
N SER A 570 -18.74 -13.34 -10.22
CA SER A 570 -18.11 -14.55 -10.77
C SER A 570 -19.13 -15.68 -10.92
N LEU A 571 -19.95 -15.93 -9.89
CA LEU A 571 -20.99 -16.95 -9.96
C LEU A 571 -21.94 -16.73 -11.14
N VAL A 572 -22.40 -15.50 -11.37
CA VAL A 572 -23.26 -15.17 -12.53
C VAL A 572 -22.59 -15.54 -13.86
N ARG A 573 -21.30 -15.23 -14.03
CA ARG A 573 -20.55 -15.58 -15.25
C ARG A 573 -20.35 -17.10 -15.39
N GLN A 574 -20.18 -17.80 -14.28
CA GLN A 574 -20.05 -19.25 -14.29
C GLN A 574 -21.38 -19.95 -14.64
N LEU A 575 -22.50 -19.46 -14.12
CA LEU A 575 -23.84 -19.91 -14.49
C LEU A 575 -24.11 -19.66 -15.98
N ASP A 576 -23.77 -18.47 -16.48
CA ASP A 576 -23.87 -18.11 -17.89
C ASP A 576 -23.08 -19.06 -18.80
N ALA A 577 -21.81 -19.29 -18.48
CA ALA A 577 -20.97 -20.22 -19.22
C ALA A 577 -21.50 -21.66 -19.20
N MET A 578 -22.18 -22.07 -18.12
CA MET A 578 -22.81 -23.38 -18.04
C MET A 578 -24.10 -23.46 -18.87
N LEU A 579 -24.92 -22.41 -18.86
CA LEU A 579 -26.11 -22.30 -19.72
C LEU A 579 -25.73 -22.37 -21.20
N SER A 580 -24.66 -21.69 -21.64
CA SER A 580 -24.17 -21.80 -23.02
C SER A 580 -23.69 -23.22 -23.37
N LYS A 581 -23.12 -23.97 -22.42
CA LYS A 581 -22.78 -25.39 -22.65
C LYS A 581 -24.04 -26.26 -22.78
N ILE A 582 -25.09 -25.96 -22.03
CA ILE A 582 -26.37 -26.64 -22.13
C ILE A 582 -27.03 -26.34 -23.49
N GLU A 583 -26.98 -25.09 -23.97
CA GLU A 583 -27.46 -24.71 -25.30
C GLU A 583 -26.87 -25.59 -26.41
N VAL A 584 -25.54 -25.80 -26.36
CA VAL A 584 -24.82 -26.61 -27.35
C VAL A 584 -25.11 -28.11 -27.19
N SER A 585 -25.20 -28.60 -25.95
CA SER A 585 -25.31 -30.05 -25.67
C SER A 585 -26.75 -30.57 -25.62
N GLY A 586 -27.73 -29.70 -25.41
CA GLY A 586 -29.14 -30.04 -25.15
C GLY A 586 -29.38 -30.76 -23.82
N LYS A 587 -28.38 -30.86 -22.94
CA LYS A 587 -28.46 -31.64 -21.69
C LYS A 587 -28.11 -30.78 -20.48
N CYS A 588 -28.99 -30.81 -19.47
CA CYS A 588 -28.81 -30.17 -18.18
C CYS A 588 -28.63 -31.23 -17.08
N PHE A 589 -27.74 -30.94 -16.13
CA PHE A 589 -27.51 -31.82 -14.97
C PHE A 589 -28.79 -32.00 -14.14
N GLY A 590 -29.07 -33.22 -13.69
CA GLY A 590 -30.28 -33.56 -12.93
C GLY A 590 -31.59 -33.55 -13.74
N LEU A 591 -31.79 -32.55 -14.62
CA LEU A 591 -33.01 -32.37 -15.42
C LEU A 591 -33.01 -33.23 -16.71
N GLY A 592 -31.84 -33.54 -17.25
CA GLY A 592 -31.69 -34.35 -18.47
C GLY A 592 -31.79 -33.52 -19.76
N HIS A 593 -32.35 -34.12 -20.82
CA HIS A 593 -32.49 -33.45 -22.12
C HIS A 593 -33.55 -32.35 -22.06
N ILE A 594 -33.27 -31.20 -22.68
CA ILE A 594 -34.19 -30.06 -22.78
C ILE A 594 -34.50 -29.79 -24.26
N ALA A 595 -35.77 -29.57 -24.59
CA ALA A 595 -36.17 -29.24 -25.95
C ALA A 595 -35.54 -27.91 -26.40
N ARG A 596 -35.17 -27.85 -27.69
CA ARG A 596 -34.37 -26.73 -28.24
C ARG A 596 -35.12 -25.40 -28.19
N ASP A 597 -36.41 -25.41 -28.49
CA ASP A 597 -37.28 -24.23 -28.45
C ASP A 597 -37.50 -23.71 -27.02
N ILE A 598 -37.52 -24.60 -26.02
CA ILE A 598 -37.51 -24.22 -24.60
C ILE A 598 -36.19 -23.53 -24.27
N LEU A 599 -35.04 -24.14 -24.61
CA LEU A 599 -33.72 -23.56 -24.34
C LEU A 599 -33.55 -22.16 -24.95
N GLU A 600 -33.88 -22.00 -26.23
CA GLU A 600 -33.79 -20.71 -26.93
C GLU A 600 -34.62 -19.63 -26.21
N ALA A 601 -35.84 -19.95 -25.76
CA ALA A 601 -36.68 -19.01 -25.01
C ALA A 601 -36.15 -18.71 -23.60
N THR A 602 -35.66 -19.74 -22.89
CA THR A 602 -35.08 -19.62 -21.54
C THR A 602 -33.83 -18.72 -21.54
N LEU A 603 -32.97 -18.86 -22.56
CA LEU A 603 -31.74 -18.06 -22.68
C LEU A 603 -32.03 -16.60 -23.00
N ALA A 604 -33.05 -16.32 -23.81
CA ALA A 604 -33.50 -14.95 -24.05
C ALA A 604 -33.95 -14.26 -22.75
N THR A 605 -34.67 -14.95 -21.87
CA THR A 605 -35.03 -14.43 -20.53
C THR A 605 -33.79 -14.23 -19.65
N TRP A 606 -32.82 -15.14 -19.72
CA TRP A 606 -31.58 -15.03 -18.94
C TRP A 606 -30.79 -13.77 -19.29
N ASP A 607 -30.69 -13.40 -20.57
CA ASP A 607 -29.97 -12.20 -20.99
C ASP A 607 -30.49 -10.94 -20.29
N ASP A 608 -31.82 -10.79 -20.18
CA ASP A 608 -32.48 -9.68 -19.48
C ASP A 608 -32.27 -9.72 -17.96
N TRP A 609 -32.41 -10.91 -17.36
CA TRP A 609 -32.24 -11.10 -15.92
C TRP A 609 -30.78 -10.88 -15.50
N ARG A 610 -29.83 -11.37 -16.28
CA ARG A 610 -28.40 -11.16 -16.06
C ARG A 610 -28.06 -9.68 -16.04
N ALA A 611 -28.64 -8.88 -16.95
CA ALA A 611 -28.48 -7.42 -16.92
C ALA A 611 -29.07 -6.79 -15.64
N THR A 612 -30.23 -7.27 -15.19
CA THR A 612 -30.89 -6.82 -13.95
C THR A 612 -30.05 -7.14 -12.71
N LEU A 613 -29.54 -8.36 -12.58
CA LEU A 613 -28.67 -8.78 -11.48
C LEU A 613 -27.31 -8.07 -11.53
N HIS A 614 -26.79 -7.76 -12.72
CA HIS A 614 -25.57 -6.97 -12.82
C HIS A 614 -25.77 -5.53 -12.31
N ALA A 615 -26.94 -4.93 -12.55
CA ALA A 615 -27.25 -3.56 -12.15
C ALA A 615 -27.47 -3.37 -10.64
N SER A 616 -27.80 -4.43 -9.89
CA SER A 616 -28.05 -4.36 -8.44
C SER A 616 -27.26 -5.43 -7.68
N PRO A 617 -26.14 -5.07 -7.00
CA PRO A 617 -25.34 -6.02 -6.20
C PRO A 617 -26.11 -6.68 -5.06
N SER A 618 -27.00 -5.96 -4.37
CA SER A 618 -27.83 -6.51 -3.29
C SER A 618 -28.79 -7.57 -3.81
N LEU A 619 -29.50 -7.26 -4.90
CA LEU A 619 -30.42 -8.20 -5.54
C LEU A 619 -29.67 -9.43 -6.06
N ARG A 620 -28.48 -9.24 -6.65
CA ARG A 620 -27.62 -10.34 -7.08
C ARG A 620 -27.26 -11.25 -5.92
N ARG A 621 -26.79 -10.69 -4.82
CA ARG A 621 -26.41 -11.44 -3.63
C ARG A 621 -27.58 -12.27 -3.10
N ASP A 622 -28.73 -11.63 -2.87
CA ASP A 622 -29.89 -12.29 -2.29
C ASP A 622 -30.45 -13.37 -3.24
N PHE A 623 -30.54 -13.06 -4.55
CA PHE A 623 -30.98 -14.02 -5.55
C PHE A 623 -30.12 -15.28 -5.57
N LEU A 624 -28.79 -15.11 -5.57
CA LEU A 624 -27.82 -16.21 -5.63
C LEU A 624 -27.73 -16.99 -4.33
N ALA A 625 -27.87 -16.34 -3.17
CA ALA A 625 -27.90 -16.99 -1.88
C ALA A 625 -29.05 -18.01 -1.81
N TRP A 626 -30.27 -17.59 -2.16
CA TRP A 626 -31.45 -18.46 -2.21
C TRP A 626 -31.40 -19.50 -3.33
N LEU A 627 -30.72 -19.18 -4.45
CA LEU A 627 -30.50 -20.14 -5.53
C LEU A 627 -29.65 -21.34 -5.07
N GLY A 628 -28.65 -21.10 -4.21
CA GLY A 628 -27.71 -22.12 -3.74
C GLY A 628 -28.07 -22.76 -2.41
N SER A 629 -28.81 -22.05 -1.54
CA SER A 629 -29.12 -22.49 -0.19
C SER A 629 -30.53 -22.10 0.25
N ILE A 630 -31.06 -22.81 1.24
CA ILE A 630 -32.34 -22.48 1.89
C ILE A 630 -32.08 -22.40 3.38
N GLY A 631 -32.39 -21.27 4.02
CA GLY A 631 -32.29 -21.14 5.47
C GLY A 631 -33.61 -20.74 6.12
N ILE A 632 -33.68 -20.89 7.45
CA ILE A 632 -34.89 -20.65 8.24
C ILE A 632 -35.27 -19.17 8.23
N ILE A 633 -34.29 -18.26 8.26
CA ILE A 633 -34.54 -16.81 8.32
C ILE A 633 -33.94 -16.10 7.10
N LYS A 634 -32.78 -16.56 6.64
CA LYS A 634 -32.06 -16.05 5.47
C LYS A 634 -31.30 -17.19 4.81
N ALA A 635 -31.01 -17.06 3.54
CA ALA A 635 -30.07 -17.93 2.83
C ALA A 635 -28.62 -17.49 3.08
N ASP A 636 -27.70 -18.44 2.95
CA ASP A 636 -26.28 -18.17 3.01
C ASP A 636 -25.74 -17.79 1.63
N PRO A 637 -24.79 -16.84 1.56
CA PRO A 637 -24.06 -16.59 0.33
C PRO A 637 -23.33 -17.84 -0.15
N TRP A 638 -23.17 -17.96 -1.47
CA TRP A 638 -22.36 -19.02 -2.07
C TRP A 638 -20.93 -18.97 -1.52
N ASP A 639 -20.44 -20.12 -1.05
CA ASP A 639 -19.13 -20.30 -0.42
C ASP A 639 -17.94 -20.34 -1.43
N GLY A 640 -18.25 -20.19 -2.71
CA GLY A 640 -17.29 -20.31 -3.81
C GLY A 640 -17.08 -21.74 -4.32
N ASP A 641 -17.81 -22.75 -3.82
CA ASP A 641 -17.65 -24.12 -4.30
C ASP A 641 -18.14 -24.26 -5.75
N ASN A 642 -17.20 -24.41 -6.67
CA ASN A 642 -17.49 -24.63 -8.09
C ASN A 642 -18.27 -25.92 -8.37
N LYS A 643 -18.31 -26.89 -7.44
CA LYS A 643 -19.17 -28.08 -7.59
C LYS A 643 -20.65 -27.76 -7.45
N ALA A 644 -21.02 -26.70 -6.74
CA ALA A 644 -22.41 -26.28 -6.59
C ALA A 644 -22.95 -25.62 -7.87
N VAL A 645 -22.08 -25.03 -8.70
CA VAL A 645 -22.46 -24.27 -9.91
C VAL A 645 -23.31 -25.11 -10.88
N GLU A 646 -22.99 -26.38 -11.09
CA GLU A 646 -23.74 -27.26 -11.99
C GLU A 646 -25.19 -27.45 -11.51
N ARG A 647 -25.39 -27.69 -10.21
CA ARG A 647 -26.71 -27.79 -9.57
C ARG A 647 -27.47 -26.47 -9.58
N MET A 648 -26.79 -25.36 -9.26
CA MET A 648 -27.37 -24.01 -9.32
C MET A 648 -27.80 -23.65 -10.74
N THR A 649 -27.07 -24.09 -11.76
CA THR A 649 -27.45 -23.93 -13.17
C THR A 649 -28.75 -24.67 -13.47
N SER A 650 -28.94 -25.88 -12.94
CA SER A 650 -30.19 -26.64 -13.09
C SER A 650 -31.38 -25.92 -12.45
N ALA A 651 -31.20 -25.36 -11.24
CA ALA A 651 -32.24 -24.53 -10.62
C ALA A 651 -32.56 -23.29 -11.47
N LEU A 652 -31.52 -22.58 -11.92
CA LEU A 652 -31.69 -21.39 -12.76
C LEU A 652 -32.45 -21.72 -14.05
N LEU A 653 -32.09 -22.82 -14.72
CA LEU A 653 -32.79 -23.27 -15.94
C LEU A 653 -34.25 -23.60 -15.64
N LEU A 654 -34.55 -24.29 -14.54
CA LEU A 654 -35.92 -24.62 -14.17
C LEU A 654 -36.75 -23.36 -13.85
N ILE A 655 -36.16 -22.38 -13.17
CA ILE A 655 -36.76 -21.07 -12.87
C ILE A 655 -37.07 -20.31 -14.15
N LEU A 656 -36.09 -20.18 -15.03
CA LEU A 656 -36.24 -19.48 -16.31
C LEU A 656 -37.23 -20.21 -17.24
N ALA A 657 -37.26 -21.55 -17.21
CA ALA A 657 -38.27 -22.31 -17.94
C ALA A 657 -39.67 -22.06 -17.35
N THR A 658 -39.80 -22.01 -16.03
CA THR A 658 -41.06 -21.68 -15.34
C THR A 658 -41.55 -20.28 -15.74
N HIS A 659 -40.64 -19.31 -15.89
CA HIS A 659 -40.96 -17.97 -16.37
C HIS A 659 -41.71 -17.96 -17.72
N LEU A 660 -41.49 -18.97 -18.58
CA LEU A 660 -42.11 -19.04 -19.89
C LEU A 660 -43.62 -19.30 -19.85
N GLY A 661 -44.14 -19.88 -18.75
CA GLY A 661 -45.57 -20.10 -18.52
C GLY A 661 -46.17 -19.17 -17.44
N GLU A 662 -45.35 -18.68 -16.51
CA GLU A 662 -45.77 -17.71 -15.49
C GLU A 662 -44.69 -16.62 -15.34
N PRO A 663 -44.93 -15.35 -15.71
CA PRO A 663 -43.90 -14.31 -15.69
C PRO A 663 -43.31 -14.01 -14.30
N LEU A 664 -42.16 -14.61 -14.00
CA LEU A 664 -41.36 -14.34 -12.79
C LEU A 664 -40.41 -13.14 -12.96
N LYS A 665 -39.95 -12.57 -11.84
CA LYS A 665 -38.86 -11.57 -11.80
C LYS A 665 -37.95 -11.80 -10.59
N PRO A 666 -36.62 -11.61 -10.70
CA PRO A 666 -35.74 -11.56 -9.54
C PRO A 666 -36.19 -10.46 -8.57
N ALA A 667 -36.24 -10.76 -7.27
CA ALA A 667 -36.65 -9.80 -6.25
C ALA A 667 -35.96 -10.04 -4.90
N GLU A 668 -35.71 -8.94 -4.18
CA GLU A 668 -35.34 -8.96 -2.76
C GLU A 668 -36.62 -9.14 -1.94
N VAL A 669 -36.85 -10.35 -1.44
CA VAL A 669 -38.04 -10.71 -0.68
C VAL A 669 -37.64 -11.40 0.64
N PRO A 670 -38.47 -11.32 1.70
CA PRO A 670 -38.10 -11.89 3.00
C PRO A 670 -37.77 -13.39 2.94
N ARG A 671 -38.45 -14.12 2.06
CA ARG A 671 -38.17 -15.52 1.75
C ARG A 671 -38.35 -15.78 0.26
N GLY A 672 -37.31 -16.32 -0.36
CA GLY A 672 -37.25 -16.54 -1.81
C GLY A 672 -36.40 -15.51 -2.54
N ASN A 673 -36.35 -15.66 -3.86
CA ASN A 673 -35.54 -14.85 -4.76
C ASN A 673 -36.35 -14.29 -5.94
N LEU A 674 -37.67 -14.48 -5.93
CA LEU A 674 -38.52 -14.23 -7.07
C LEU A 674 -39.85 -13.63 -6.62
N THR A 675 -40.42 -12.80 -7.49
CA THR A 675 -41.81 -12.34 -7.41
C THR A 675 -42.53 -12.60 -8.72
N PHE A 676 -43.85 -12.76 -8.64
CA PHE A 676 -44.76 -12.87 -9.77
C PHE A 676 -46.10 -12.25 -9.39
N ASP A 677 -46.95 -11.95 -10.38
CA ASP A 677 -48.15 -11.15 -10.17
C ASP A 677 -47.85 -9.84 -9.39
N VAL A 678 -48.84 -9.23 -8.73
CA VAL A 678 -48.66 -7.97 -7.96
C VAL A 678 -48.04 -8.25 -6.58
N HIS A 679 -48.26 -9.44 -6.01
CA HIS A 679 -47.89 -9.77 -4.63
C HIS A 679 -47.37 -11.20 -4.42
N GLY A 680 -47.21 -12.00 -5.49
CA GLY A 680 -46.76 -13.39 -5.38
C GLY A 680 -45.28 -13.48 -5.07
N LEU A 681 -44.92 -14.36 -4.12
CA LEU A 681 -43.53 -14.64 -3.74
C LEU A 681 -43.14 -16.05 -4.20
N ALA A 682 -41.92 -16.22 -4.71
CA ALA A 682 -41.44 -17.52 -5.14
C ALA A 682 -40.00 -17.80 -4.67
N LEU A 683 -39.74 -19.07 -4.38
CA LEU A 683 -38.41 -19.58 -4.04
C LEU A 683 -37.95 -20.55 -5.12
N GLY A 684 -36.88 -20.19 -5.81
CA GLY A 684 -36.18 -21.06 -6.74
C GLY A 684 -34.82 -21.47 -6.19
N SER A 685 -34.57 -22.77 -6.02
CA SER A 685 -33.34 -23.26 -5.38
C SER A 685 -32.82 -24.60 -5.91
N ALA A 686 -31.50 -24.76 -5.80
CA ALA A 686 -30.75 -25.99 -6.02
C ALA A 686 -30.41 -26.72 -4.72
N ALA A 687 -30.77 -26.17 -3.56
CA ALA A 687 -30.48 -26.80 -2.28
C ALA A 687 -31.10 -28.22 -2.20
N GLU A 688 -30.41 -29.11 -1.50
CA GLU A 688 -30.87 -30.48 -1.19
C GLU A 688 -31.29 -30.60 0.29
N GLU A 689 -30.80 -29.68 1.12
CA GLU A 689 -30.99 -29.63 2.57
C GLU A 689 -31.29 -28.19 3.01
N ILE A 690 -31.89 -28.06 4.19
CA ILE A 690 -32.07 -26.78 4.87
C ILE A 690 -30.79 -26.47 5.65
N HIS A 691 -30.40 -25.20 5.68
CA HIS A 691 -29.29 -24.74 6.49
C HIS A 691 -29.47 -25.22 7.95
N GLY A 692 -28.50 -26.01 8.44
CA GLY A 692 -28.58 -26.72 9.72
C GLY A 692 -28.56 -28.26 9.59
N GLY A 693 -28.73 -28.78 8.37
CA GLY A 693 -28.60 -30.21 8.05
C GLY A 693 -29.91 -31.00 8.02
N ASP A 694 -31.06 -30.33 8.18
CA ASP A 694 -32.37 -30.96 8.03
C ASP A 694 -32.67 -31.20 6.54
N LEU A 695 -33.40 -32.27 6.22
CA LEU A 695 -33.76 -32.56 4.83
C LEU A 695 -34.87 -31.60 4.38
N LEU A 696 -34.86 -31.19 3.11
CA LEU A 696 -35.96 -30.37 2.58
C LEU A 696 -37.33 -31.04 2.70
N THR A 697 -37.37 -32.37 2.72
CA THR A 697 -38.60 -33.17 2.89
C THR A 697 -39.24 -33.00 4.27
N ASP A 698 -38.49 -32.52 5.27
CA ASP A 698 -39.01 -32.25 6.61
C ASP A 698 -39.95 -31.02 6.59
N TRP A 699 -39.80 -30.15 5.59
CA TRP A 699 -40.70 -29.02 5.36
C TRP A 699 -41.93 -29.42 4.55
N SER A 700 -42.94 -29.93 5.26
CA SER A 700 -44.19 -30.42 4.64
C SER A 700 -45.38 -29.45 4.67
N ARG A 701 -45.28 -28.31 5.36
CA ARG A 701 -46.40 -27.37 5.52
C ARG A 701 -46.17 -26.05 4.78
N PRO A 702 -47.20 -25.37 4.25
CA PRO A 702 -47.04 -24.10 3.55
C PRO A 702 -46.29 -23.02 4.34
N GLU A 703 -46.54 -22.92 5.64
CA GLU A 703 -45.88 -21.97 6.56
C GLU A 703 -44.38 -22.23 6.74
N HIS A 704 -43.90 -23.44 6.49
CA HIS A 704 -42.47 -23.73 6.56
C HIS A 704 -41.71 -23.05 5.42
N TRP A 705 -42.35 -22.89 4.27
CA TRP A 705 -41.76 -22.25 3.09
C TRP A 705 -42.05 -20.76 3.05
N ASP A 706 -43.29 -20.37 3.38
CA ASP A 706 -43.82 -19.00 3.35
C ASP A 706 -43.58 -18.28 2.01
N VAL A 707 -43.85 -19.01 0.92
CA VAL A 707 -43.87 -18.50 -0.46
C VAL A 707 -45.08 -19.09 -1.19
N ASP A 708 -45.48 -18.45 -2.29
CA ASP A 708 -46.63 -18.83 -3.10
C ASP A 708 -46.25 -19.81 -4.23
N ALA A 709 -44.97 -19.87 -4.61
CA ALA A 709 -44.44 -20.88 -5.53
C ALA A 709 -43.07 -21.43 -5.10
N LEU A 710 -42.87 -22.73 -5.35
CA LEU A 710 -41.63 -23.47 -5.12
C LEU A 710 -41.09 -24.02 -6.43
N ILE A 711 -39.85 -23.67 -6.76
CA ILE A 711 -39.14 -24.13 -7.94
C ILE A 711 -37.86 -24.84 -7.50
N LEU A 712 -37.91 -26.17 -7.38
CA LEU A 712 -36.86 -26.95 -6.70
C LEU A 712 -36.18 -27.93 -7.66
N SER A 713 -34.91 -27.69 -7.97
CA SER A 713 -34.13 -28.63 -8.79
C SER A 713 -33.38 -29.69 -7.96
N GLY A 714 -33.04 -29.36 -6.70
CA GLY A 714 -32.27 -30.21 -5.80
C GLY A 714 -33.10 -31.33 -5.14
N SER A 715 -34.43 -31.25 -5.15
CA SER A 715 -35.29 -32.31 -4.61
C SER A 715 -36.46 -32.63 -5.52
N ALA A 716 -36.68 -33.93 -5.75
CA ALA A 716 -37.89 -34.47 -6.37
C ALA A 716 -38.95 -34.88 -5.34
N GLU A 717 -38.58 -34.91 -4.06
CA GLU A 717 -39.32 -35.60 -2.99
C GLU A 717 -40.10 -34.64 -2.08
N VAL A 718 -39.81 -33.33 -2.11
CA VAL A 718 -40.53 -32.33 -1.31
C VAL A 718 -42.03 -32.40 -1.61
N GLN A 719 -42.82 -32.79 -0.61
CA GLN A 719 -44.27 -32.76 -0.67
C GLN A 719 -44.80 -31.75 0.33
N VAL A 720 -45.43 -30.69 -0.18
CA VAL A 720 -46.18 -29.77 0.68
C VAL A 720 -47.60 -30.30 0.84
N THR A 721 -47.83 -30.92 1.99
CA THR A 721 -49.14 -31.37 2.45
C THR A 721 -49.75 -30.26 3.31
N GLY A 722 -50.59 -29.43 2.67
CA GLY A 722 -51.55 -28.61 3.39
C GLY A 722 -52.89 -29.37 3.39
N PRO A 723 -53.63 -29.43 4.50
CA PRO A 723 -54.95 -30.01 4.50
C PRO A 723 -55.90 -29.08 3.75
N ASP A 724 -56.81 -29.64 2.95
CA ASP A 724 -58.04 -28.93 2.58
C ASP A 724 -58.89 -28.63 3.85
N ASP A 725 -58.63 -29.29 4.98
CA ASP A 725 -59.42 -29.21 6.22
C ASP A 725 -58.60 -29.43 7.52
N THR A 726 -57.96 -28.42 8.13
CA THR A 726 -57.64 -28.56 9.57
C THR A 726 -57.63 -27.26 10.36
N VAL A 727 -58.55 -27.21 11.32
CA VAL A 727 -58.62 -26.26 12.43
C VAL A 727 -57.60 -26.67 13.49
N LEU A 728 -56.76 -25.74 13.95
CA LEU A 728 -56.12 -25.84 15.27
C LEU A 728 -56.81 -24.85 16.20
N THR A 729 -57.52 -25.39 17.18
CA THR A 729 -58.19 -24.66 18.26
C THR A 729 -57.21 -23.77 19.01
N ALA A 730 -57.64 -22.53 19.19
CA ALA A 730 -56.97 -21.46 19.92
C ALA A 730 -56.57 -21.83 21.35
N GLY A 731 -55.33 -21.53 21.71
CA GLY A 731 -54.89 -21.32 23.09
C GLY A 731 -54.73 -19.82 23.37
N GLU A 732 -55.85 -19.09 23.33
CA GLU A 732 -56.15 -17.66 23.53
C GLU A 732 -55.34 -16.84 24.58
N PRO A 733 -55.52 -15.48 24.75
CA PRO A 733 -56.41 -14.48 24.07
C PRO A 733 -55.70 -13.14 23.66
N GLY A 734 -55.93 -12.50 22.51
CA GLY A 734 -57.07 -11.62 22.13
C GLY A 734 -56.51 -10.30 21.54
N MET A 735 -57.08 -9.58 20.56
CA MET A 735 -58.46 -9.50 20.07
C MET A 735 -58.47 -9.10 18.57
N SER A 736 -59.16 -9.87 17.72
CA SER A 736 -59.22 -9.83 16.24
C SER A 736 -58.07 -10.56 15.52
N LEU A 737 -58.40 -11.76 15.03
CA LEU A 737 -57.52 -12.82 14.54
C LEU A 737 -58.03 -13.33 13.17
N SER A 738 -57.75 -12.59 12.09
CA SER A 738 -57.64 -13.19 10.75
C SER A 738 -56.16 -13.48 10.53
N VAL A 739 -55.67 -14.60 11.06
CA VAL A 739 -54.31 -15.08 10.73
C VAL A 739 -54.31 -15.41 9.25
N ALA A 740 -53.46 -14.76 8.47
CA ALA A 740 -53.27 -15.08 7.05
C ALA A 740 -52.86 -16.55 6.94
N ARG A 741 -53.73 -17.39 6.39
CA ARG A 741 -53.43 -18.79 6.06
C ARG A 741 -52.70 -18.81 4.72
N ARG A 742 -51.63 -19.60 4.61
CA ARG A 742 -50.95 -19.88 3.35
C ARG A 742 -51.49 -21.18 2.77
N THR A 743 -51.95 -21.15 1.52
CA THR A 743 -52.36 -22.36 0.80
C THR A 743 -51.14 -23.10 0.25
N LYS A 744 -51.34 -24.35 -0.18
CA LYS A 744 -50.27 -25.14 -0.82
C LYS A 744 -49.73 -24.39 -2.05
N PRO A 745 -48.42 -24.06 -2.12
CA PRO A 745 -47.83 -23.29 -3.21
C PRO A 745 -47.94 -24.00 -4.56
N ALA A 746 -47.75 -23.28 -5.65
CA ALA A 746 -47.45 -23.88 -6.95
C ALA A 746 -46.08 -24.59 -6.88
N ILE A 747 -45.98 -25.84 -7.34
CA ILE A 747 -44.72 -26.61 -7.21
C ILE A 747 -44.22 -27.09 -8.58
N VAL A 748 -43.10 -26.52 -9.01
CA VAL A 748 -42.29 -27.00 -10.13
C VAL A 748 -41.03 -27.64 -9.57
N ARG A 749 -40.80 -28.93 -9.83
CA ARG A 749 -39.68 -29.65 -9.20
C ARG A 749 -39.05 -30.68 -10.12
N ASN A 750 -37.87 -31.18 -9.77
CA ASN A 750 -37.12 -32.15 -10.56
C ASN A 750 -37.67 -33.59 -10.48
N ASP A 751 -38.98 -33.79 -10.71
CA ASP A 751 -39.60 -35.11 -10.77
C ASP A 751 -39.74 -35.63 -12.21
N SER A 752 -40.31 -36.84 -12.37
CA SER A 752 -40.49 -37.45 -13.70
C SER A 752 -41.45 -36.67 -14.60
N THR A 753 -42.43 -35.96 -14.02
CA THR A 753 -43.48 -35.25 -14.75
C THR A 753 -42.88 -34.02 -15.42
N TRP A 754 -42.24 -33.15 -14.64
CA TRP A 754 -41.60 -31.93 -15.16
C TRP A 754 -40.45 -32.24 -16.11
N ARG A 755 -39.62 -33.24 -15.81
CA ARG A 755 -38.55 -33.67 -16.74
C ARG A 755 -39.06 -34.23 -18.05
N SER A 756 -40.24 -34.84 -18.07
CA SER A 756 -40.84 -35.30 -19.32
C SER A 756 -41.36 -34.12 -20.15
N ALA A 757 -41.96 -33.12 -19.49
CA ALA A 757 -42.40 -31.89 -20.15
C ALA A 757 -41.24 -31.06 -20.71
N LEU A 758 -40.09 -31.00 -20.03
CA LEU A 758 -38.89 -30.32 -20.56
C LEU A 758 -38.33 -30.95 -21.86
N LYS A 759 -38.70 -32.20 -22.18
CA LYS A 759 -38.19 -32.94 -23.35
C LYS A 759 -39.07 -32.79 -24.60
N THR A 760 -40.29 -32.28 -24.48
CA THR A 760 -41.26 -32.27 -25.58
C THR A 760 -41.08 -31.03 -26.47
N ASP A 761 -41.74 -29.94 -26.12
CA ASP A 761 -41.77 -28.67 -26.86
C ASP A 761 -42.26 -27.54 -25.94
N LEU A 762 -42.04 -26.30 -26.37
CA LEU A 762 -42.37 -25.10 -25.61
C LEU A 762 -43.86 -24.96 -25.30
N ALA A 763 -44.75 -25.35 -26.21
CA ALA A 763 -46.19 -25.19 -26.01
C ALA A 763 -46.70 -26.13 -24.91
N THR A 764 -46.22 -27.38 -24.92
CA THR A 764 -46.53 -28.38 -23.90
C THR A 764 -46.00 -27.97 -22.54
N TRP A 765 -44.76 -27.46 -22.47
CA TRP A 765 -44.17 -26.97 -21.22
C TRP A 765 -44.95 -25.79 -20.64
N ARG A 766 -45.25 -24.76 -21.45
CA ARG A 766 -46.02 -23.58 -21.02
C ARG A 766 -47.36 -23.97 -20.40
N LYS A 767 -48.10 -24.83 -21.10
CA LYS A 767 -49.40 -25.28 -20.63
C LYS A 767 -49.33 -25.98 -19.27
N ALA A 768 -48.31 -26.81 -19.05
CA ALA A 768 -48.12 -27.49 -17.77
C ALA A 768 -47.85 -26.51 -16.61
N VAL A 769 -47.04 -25.46 -16.85
CA VAL A 769 -46.79 -24.42 -15.86
C VAL A 769 -48.05 -23.59 -15.58
N GLU A 770 -48.75 -23.15 -16.63
CA GLU A 770 -50.00 -22.38 -16.52
C GLU A 770 -51.08 -23.16 -15.72
N GLU A 771 -51.18 -24.47 -15.95
CA GLU A 771 -52.11 -25.34 -15.20
C GLU A 771 -51.74 -25.43 -13.71
N GLU A 772 -50.46 -25.58 -13.35
CA GLU A 772 -50.02 -25.65 -11.94
C GLU A 772 -50.29 -24.34 -11.20
N PHE A 773 -49.93 -23.20 -11.79
CA PHE A 773 -50.19 -21.88 -11.19
C PHE A 773 -51.69 -21.55 -11.17
N GLY A 774 -52.46 -21.96 -12.19
CA GLY A 774 -53.91 -21.84 -12.20
C GLY A 774 -54.58 -22.65 -11.08
N GLN A 775 -54.10 -23.86 -10.81
CA GLN A 775 -54.57 -24.67 -9.68
C GLN A 775 -54.24 -24.02 -8.33
N TRP A 776 -53.06 -23.41 -8.20
CA TRP A 776 -52.71 -22.65 -7.00
C TRP A 776 -53.64 -21.44 -6.78
N ARG A 777 -53.88 -20.62 -7.81
CA ARG A 777 -54.82 -19.47 -7.72
C ARG A 777 -56.21 -19.93 -7.29
N LYS A 778 -56.71 -21.04 -7.86
CA LYS A 778 -57.98 -21.64 -7.45
C LYS A 778 -57.98 -22.03 -5.96
N ARG A 779 -56.93 -22.68 -5.46
CA ARG A 779 -56.81 -23.02 -4.02
C ARG A 779 -56.84 -21.77 -3.14
N GLN A 780 -56.18 -20.69 -3.56
CA GLN A 780 -56.17 -19.42 -2.84
C GLN A 780 -57.55 -18.77 -2.80
N ASP A 781 -58.25 -18.74 -3.94
CA ASP A 781 -59.61 -18.21 -4.04
C ASP A 781 -60.60 -19.04 -3.20
N ASP A 782 -60.53 -20.38 -3.28
CA ASP A 782 -61.37 -21.29 -2.50
C ASP A 782 -61.17 -21.09 -0.98
N ASP A 783 -59.92 -20.95 -0.50
CA ASP A 783 -59.64 -20.68 0.92
C ASP A 783 -60.10 -19.27 1.35
N ARG A 784 -59.93 -18.27 0.47
CA ARG A 784 -60.40 -16.91 0.73
C ARG A 784 -61.92 -16.86 0.84
N GLU A 785 -62.65 -17.50 -0.07
CA GLU A 785 -64.11 -17.62 -0.01
C GLU A 785 -64.55 -18.32 1.27
N ARG A 786 -63.83 -19.37 1.69
CA ARG A 786 -64.10 -20.11 2.92
C ARG A 786 -63.90 -19.28 4.19
N VAL A 787 -62.90 -18.39 4.23
CA VAL A 787 -62.63 -17.53 5.38
C VAL A 787 -63.61 -16.35 5.44
N LEU A 788 -64.16 -15.92 4.29
CA LEU A 788 -65.14 -14.84 4.19
C LEU A 788 -66.60 -15.30 4.38
N ALA A 789 -66.88 -16.60 4.18
CA ALA A 789 -68.15 -17.25 4.46
C ALA A 789 -68.27 -17.64 5.95
#